data_AF-Q4DBC3-F1
#
_entry.id   AF-Q4DBC3-F1
#
_cell.length_a   1.000
_cell.length_b   1.000
_cell.length_c   1.000
_cell.angle_alpha   90.00
_cell.angle_beta   90.00
_cell.angle_gamma   90.00
#
_symmetry.space_group_name_H-M   'P 1'
#
loop_
_entity.id
_entity.type
_entity.pdbx_description
1 polymer ?
#
loop_
_entity_poly.entity_id
_entity_poly.type
_entity_poly.pdbx_seq_one_letter_code
_entity_poly.pdbx_strand_id
1 'polypeptide(L)'
;FLLTKDKQLRVMRATFRSSRSVPFVSKTLGISFPAVMVSAFLSQHDSNLVPIKRARMTHIGCKASVFSFNRLAGADPILGVEMASTGEIGVFGRDKKEVFLKAMLCQNFRYPQRGVFISCDVDAMAEDLCPYFECIAHRFPVFTSKQTSRVLADYGIPHTVLTQRHEDSEPTFDTAVAVKEKFDLVIQLRDKRQDFMLRRCTQENATPDYWIRRLAVDYNHSLLTEPNVVRMFCETLDMDVKEIEIEPFRHYVPRVYNKMENDNYTMLHRHKVGLCITSTNDSKVLAISLREEKIALTCFHACLGGIKNNSEEIAEQFRSIGVPVELIDLRTEMAELGFDMVMAMVDDDTNNWHLQKLSLHVMGLYLLKAMRMRHMTVVAQSSSRGKKDLNFERYVRTFFPQMGVYNPWRDPSLLDQFPSEAHKIAFLRMHGVEARIAQAESHSSVCGITYSFSDTRSMPTPQMVRPLRDCLSVPEFCSLTFRSARCTNINRKEVTPLQALQMANEIAGRNGIGLVRTREGVMYETPGMTMLSKALRFLYDVCFDRGAADMFRLYSGHLASQLATQGLMERHTQSALEAIRYLTSEVDGVVEVELNQGEVIFLKVSHVRKPAKKRVAKLMTEEELEDVFQPGNGSFSDVQW
;
A
#
# COMPACT_ATOMS: atom_id res chain seq x y z
N PHE A 1 35.91 -6.73 17.58
CA PHE A 1 36.52 -7.91 16.97
C PHE A 1 37.70 -7.46 16.13
N LEU A 2 38.72 -8.30 15.96
CA LEU A 2 39.81 -8.09 15.01
C LEU A 2 39.68 -9.12 13.90
N LEU A 3 39.84 -8.69 12.65
CA LEU A 3 39.98 -9.58 11.51
C LEU A 3 41.46 -9.66 11.17
N THR A 4 42.07 -10.84 11.27
CA THR A 4 43.49 -11.02 10.88
C THR A 4 43.63 -11.07 9.36
N LYS A 5 44.87 -10.93 8.85
CA LYS A 5 45.17 -11.12 7.43
C LYS A 5 44.72 -12.51 6.92
N ASP A 6 44.77 -13.52 7.79
CA ASP A 6 44.30 -14.89 7.53
C ASP A 6 42.77 -15.04 7.64
N LYS A 7 42.02 -13.93 7.63
CA LYS A 7 40.56 -13.87 7.75
C LYS A 7 40.02 -14.50 9.04
N GLN A 8 40.83 -14.59 10.09
CA GLN A 8 40.39 -15.09 11.40
C GLN A 8 39.74 -13.97 12.22
N LEU A 9 38.55 -14.23 12.75
CA LEU A 9 37.83 -13.28 13.61
C LEU A 9 38.21 -13.52 15.08
N ARG A 10 38.89 -12.56 15.71
CA ARG A 10 39.28 -12.60 17.13
C ARG A 10 38.44 -11.65 17.97
N VAL A 11 38.09 -12.07 19.18
CA VAL A 11 37.35 -11.26 20.16
C VAL A 11 38.34 -10.48 21.03
N MET A 12 38.26 -9.15 21.03
CA MET A 12 39.13 -8.31 21.88
C MET A 12 38.56 -8.09 23.28
N ARG A 13 37.23 -7.99 23.39
CA ARG A 13 36.52 -7.70 24.63
C ARG A 13 35.08 -8.20 24.51
N ALA A 14 34.60 -8.85 25.55
CA ALA A 14 33.18 -9.13 25.75
C ALA A 14 32.62 -8.14 26.76
N THR A 15 31.65 -7.34 26.37
CA THR A 15 30.93 -6.44 27.28
C THR A 15 29.71 -7.17 27.83
N PHE A 16 29.58 -7.24 29.15
CA PHE A 16 28.41 -7.82 29.83
C PHE A 16 27.10 -7.05 29.57
N ARG A 17 27.20 -5.77 29.19
CA ARG A 17 26.05 -4.97 28.79
C ARG A 17 25.63 -5.28 27.36
N SER A 18 24.34 -5.57 27.18
CA SER A 18 23.65 -5.46 25.89
C SER A 18 23.72 -4.00 25.42
N SER A 19 24.63 -3.68 24.50
CA SER A 19 24.69 -2.37 23.85
C SER A 19 23.53 -2.20 22.86
N ARG A 20 23.38 -1.02 22.25
CA ARG A 20 22.38 -0.75 21.20
C ARG A 20 22.51 -1.69 19.98
N SER A 21 23.64 -2.39 19.85
CA SER A 21 23.86 -3.38 18.79
C SER A 21 22.98 -4.62 18.94
N VAL A 22 22.68 -5.09 20.16
CA VAL A 22 21.83 -6.28 20.36
C VAL A 22 20.41 -6.02 19.85
N PRO A 23 19.72 -4.91 20.20
CA PRO A 23 18.44 -4.57 19.62
C PRO A 23 18.49 -4.41 18.09
N PHE A 24 19.53 -3.78 17.54
CA PHE A 24 19.68 -3.60 16.10
C PHE A 24 19.82 -4.94 15.36
N VAL A 25 20.69 -5.83 15.84
CA VAL A 25 20.88 -7.16 15.27
C VAL A 25 19.63 -8.01 15.45
N SER A 26 18.93 -7.89 16.58
CA SER A 26 17.64 -8.57 16.82
C SER A 26 16.60 -8.18 15.77
N LYS A 27 16.45 -6.87 15.53
CA LYS A 27 15.55 -6.34 14.50
C LYS A 27 15.98 -6.78 13.11
N THR A 28 17.27 -6.70 12.81
CA THR A 28 17.80 -7.03 11.49
C THR A 28 17.59 -8.50 11.13
N LEU A 29 17.79 -9.40 12.09
CA LEU A 29 17.61 -10.84 11.90
C LEU A 29 16.17 -11.32 12.11
N GLY A 30 15.29 -10.47 12.65
CA GLY A 30 13.97 -10.88 13.12
C GLY A 30 13.99 -11.80 14.33
N ILE A 31 15.12 -11.94 15.04
CA ILE A 31 15.26 -12.85 16.18
C ILE A 31 15.36 -12.03 17.46
N SER A 32 14.48 -12.28 18.43
CA SER A 32 14.58 -11.64 19.74
C SER A 32 15.73 -12.25 20.57
N PHE A 33 16.95 -11.76 20.38
CA PHE A 33 18.09 -12.19 21.20
C PHE A 33 17.88 -11.98 22.70
N PRO A 34 17.19 -10.93 23.18
CA PRO A 34 16.83 -10.84 24.60
C PRO A 34 16.00 -12.04 25.06
N ALA A 35 15.01 -12.49 24.27
CA ALA A 35 14.22 -13.68 24.63
C ALA A 35 15.06 -14.96 24.59
N VAL A 36 15.97 -15.10 23.61
CA VAL A 36 16.91 -16.22 23.55
C VAL A 36 17.85 -16.23 24.77
N MET A 37 18.38 -15.07 25.17
CA MET A 37 19.23 -14.93 26.36
C MET A 37 18.49 -15.28 27.64
N VAL A 38 17.26 -14.79 27.83
CA VAL A 38 16.43 -15.14 29.00
C VAL A 38 16.10 -16.64 29.00
N SER A 39 15.73 -17.20 27.84
CA SER A 39 15.53 -18.64 27.69
C SER A 39 16.77 -19.43 28.08
N ALA A 40 17.97 -18.96 27.71
CA ALA A 40 19.24 -19.59 28.04
C ALA A 40 19.62 -19.47 29.53
N PHE A 41 19.20 -18.40 30.20
CA PHE A 41 19.41 -18.25 31.64
C PHE A 41 18.47 -19.11 32.48
N LEU A 42 17.23 -19.30 32.01
CA LEU A 42 16.21 -20.07 32.73
C LEU A 42 16.22 -21.55 32.34
N SER A 43 16.92 -21.92 31.28
CA SER A 43 17.02 -23.29 30.80
C SER A 43 17.81 -24.18 31.76
N GLN A 44 17.18 -25.29 32.19
CA GLN A 44 17.86 -26.42 32.81
C GLN A 44 18.52 -27.31 31.72
N HIS A 45 19.39 -28.23 32.12
CA HIS A 45 20.30 -28.99 31.25
C HIS A 45 19.64 -29.64 30.00
N ASP A 46 18.32 -29.92 30.06
CA ASP A 46 17.54 -30.57 28.99
C ASP A 46 16.40 -29.71 28.40
N SER A 47 16.40 -28.40 28.63
CA SER A 47 15.29 -27.54 28.18
C SER A 47 15.46 -27.03 26.74
N ASN A 48 14.35 -26.99 26.02
CA ASN A 48 14.24 -26.51 24.65
C ASN A 48 14.58 -25.01 24.56
N LEU A 49 15.86 -24.67 24.39
CA LEU A 49 16.27 -23.31 24.03
C LEU A 49 15.45 -22.82 22.84
N VAL A 50 15.04 -21.55 22.85
CA VAL A 50 14.38 -20.93 21.69
C VAL A 50 15.29 -21.11 20.46
N PRO A 51 14.89 -21.91 19.45
CA PRO A 51 15.78 -22.24 18.34
C PRO A 51 16.04 -20.99 17.48
N ILE A 52 17.33 -20.69 17.27
CA ILE A 52 17.78 -19.61 16.37
C ILE A 52 17.59 -20.10 14.93
N LYS A 53 16.38 -20.00 14.39
CA LYS A 53 16.12 -20.24 12.97
C LYS A 53 16.48 -18.98 12.19
N ARG A 54 17.64 -19.00 11.52
CA ARG A 54 18.03 -17.96 10.56
C ARG A 54 17.18 -18.11 9.29
N ALA A 55 16.28 -17.17 9.05
CA ALA A 55 15.72 -17.01 7.71
C ALA A 55 16.82 -16.50 6.76
N ARG A 56 16.74 -16.87 5.48
CA ARG A 56 17.58 -16.26 4.43
C ARG A 56 17.22 -14.77 4.37
N MET A 57 18.15 -13.91 4.75
CA MET A 57 17.90 -12.46 4.67
C MET A 57 17.84 -12.04 3.21
N THR A 58 16.82 -11.27 2.86
CA THR A 58 16.66 -10.60 1.56
C THR A 58 17.05 -9.12 1.63
N HIS A 59 17.63 -8.69 2.76
CA HIS A 59 18.02 -7.33 3.06
C HIS A 59 19.32 -7.28 3.85
N ILE A 60 19.93 -6.10 3.89
CA ILE A 60 21.11 -5.77 4.68
C ILE A 60 20.74 -4.69 5.68
N GLY A 61 21.06 -4.92 6.96
CA GLY A 61 21.01 -3.89 8.00
C GLY A 61 22.40 -3.28 8.19
N CYS A 62 22.53 -1.96 8.02
CA CYS A 62 23.76 -1.22 8.33
C CYS A 62 23.53 -0.32 9.55
N LYS A 63 24.48 -0.38 10.48
CA LYS A 63 24.57 0.57 11.60
C LYS A 63 25.74 1.51 11.30
N ALA A 64 25.49 2.81 11.31
CA ALA A 64 26.53 3.81 11.10
C ALA A 64 26.54 4.85 12.23
N SER A 65 27.74 5.35 12.56
CA SER A 65 27.94 6.32 13.62
C SER A 65 27.73 7.74 13.11
N VAL A 66 27.15 8.60 13.93
CA VAL A 66 27.00 10.03 13.68
C VAL A 66 28.02 10.80 14.52
N PHE A 67 28.64 11.80 13.93
CA PHE A 67 29.65 12.65 14.56
C PHE A 67 29.22 14.11 14.49
N SER A 68 29.57 14.89 15.52
CA SER A 68 29.17 16.30 15.65
C SER A 68 30.35 17.26 15.52
N PHE A 69 31.30 16.97 14.62
CA PHE A 69 32.49 17.81 14.42
C PHE A 69 32.15 19.26 14.03
N ASN A 70 31.00 19.49 13.39
CA ASN A 70 30.48 20.82 13.07
C ASN A 70 30.07 21.64 14.31
N ARG A 71 29.81 20.99 15.46
CA ARG A 71 29.47 21.66 16.72
C ARG A 71 30.68 21.89 17.63
N LEU A 72 31.77 21.15 17.41
CA LEU A 72 32.98 21.22 18.22
C LEU A 72 34.05 22.00 17.45
N ALA A 73 34.14 23.30 17.73
CA ALA A 73 35.15 24.17 17.14
C ALA A 73 36.56 23.64 17.43
N GLY A 74 37.43 23.64 16.43
CA GLY A 74 38.80 23.16 16.54
C GLY A 74 38.98 21.64 16.56
N ALA A 75 37.92 20.85 16.73
CA ALA A 75 38.02 19.38 16.70
C ALA A 75 38.38 18.89 15.29
N ASP A 76 39.42 18.07 15.17
CA ASP A 76 39.81 17.47 13.90
C ASP A 76 38.82 16.33 13.53
N PRO A 77 38.14 16.35 12.37
CA PRO A 77 37.16 15.33 11.99
C PRO A 77 37.82 14.03 11.49
N ILE A 78 38.64 13.42 12.34
CA ILE A 78 39.29 12.13 12.11
C ILE A 78 38.77 11.07 13.09
N LEU A 79 38.81 9.82 12.67
CA LEU A 79 38.40 8.68 13.49
C LEU A 79 39.62 8.01 14.12
N GLY A 80 39.46 7.57 15.37
CA GLY A 80 40.47 6.86 16.14
C GLY A 80 39.86 5.75 17.01
N VAL A 81 40.67 5.22 17.93
CA VAL A 81 40.24 4.17 18.87
C VAL A 81 39.29 4.68 19.96
N GLU A 82 39.25 5.99 20.18
CA GLU A 82 38.37 6.64 21.16
C GLU A 82 36.98 6.88 20.58
N MET A 83 35.95 6.74 21.41
CA MET A 83 34.57 6.92 20.98
C MET A 83 34.25 8.41 20.82
N ALA A 84 34.34 8.91 19.59
CA ALA A 84 33.97 10.28 19.23
C ALA A 84 32.51 10.45 18.74
N SER A 85 31.79 9.34 18.51
CA SER A 85 30.43 9.36 17.98
C SER A 85 29.43 9.90 19.02
N THR A 86 28.54 10.80 18.59
CA THR A 86 27.49 11.39 19.43
C THR A 86 26.15 10.67 19.32
N GLY A 87 25.99 9.84 18.29
CA GLY A 87 24.81 9.03 18.06
C GLY A 87 25.05 7.98 16.99
N GLU A 88 24.02 7.20 16.68
CA GLU A 88 24.08 6.16 15.64
C GLU A 88 22.75 6.12 14.88
N ILE A 89 22.84 5.73 13.61
CA ILE A 89 21.69 5.44 12.76
C ILE A 89 21.66 3.95 12.41
N GLY A 90 20.47 3.44 12.14
CA GLY A 90 20.26 2.09 11.61
C GLY A 90 19.45 2.18 10.33
N VAL A 91 19.99 1.67 9.23
CA VAL A 91 19.35 1.70 7.91
C VAL A 91 19.25 0.28 7.34
N PHE A 92 18.26 0.09 6.48
CA PHE A 92 17.97 -1.16 5.77
C PHE A 92 18.00 -0.90 4.26
N GLY A 93 18.58 -1.84 3.51
CA GLY A 93 18.61 -1.81 2.04
C GLY A 93 18.59 -3.22 1.47
N ARG A 94 18.30 -3.37 0.18
CA ARG A 94 18.23 -4.66 -0.52
C ARG A 94 19.61 -5.20 -0.85
N ASP A 95 20.54 -4.30 -1.14
CA ASP A 95 21.94 -4.61 -1.46
C ASP A 95 22.95 -3.69 -0.74
N LYS A 96 24.23 -3.92 -1.02
CA LYS A 96 25.35 -3.20 -0.40
C LYS A 96 25.40 -1.71 -0.77
N LYS A 97 25.01 -1.35 -2.00
CA LYS A 97 25.12 0.03 -2.50
C LYS A 97 24.00 0.87 -1.91
N GLU A 98 22.77 0.35 -1.96
CA GLU A 98 21.58 1.01 -1.41
C GLU A 98 21.74 1.26 0.09
N VAL A 99 22.15 0.23 0.86
CA VAL A 99 22.28 0.37 2.31
C VAL A 99 23.40 1.34 2.71
N PHE A 100 24.50 1.36 1.94
CA PHE A 100 25.62 2.27 2.17
C PHE A 100 25.22 3.72 1.88
N LEU A 101 24.59 3.97 0.72
CA LEU A 101 24.18 5.31 0.34
C LEU A 101 23.09 5.85 1.28
N LYS A 102 22.12 5.02 1.69
CA LYS A 102 21.16 5.37 2.76
C LYS A 102 21.87 5.75 4.05
N ALA A 103 22.88 4.98 4.47
CA ALA A 103 23.63 5.28 5.69
C ALA A 103 24.38 6.62 5.59
N MET A 104 24.96 6.94 4.43
CA MET A 104 25.62 8.22 4.20
C MET A 104 24.62 9.39 4.27
N LEU A 105 23.51 9.31 3.53
CA LEU A 105 22.48 10.35 3.48
C LEU A 105 21.92 10.64 4.89
N CYS A 106 21.65 9.60 5.68
CA CYS A 106 21.18 9.75 7.06
C CYS A 106 22.24 10.32 8.04
N GLN A 107 23.53 10.33 7.67
CA GLN A 107 24.59 11.02 8.40
C GLN A 107 24.76 12.49 7.99
N ASN A 108 23.80 13.03 7.22
CA ASN A 108 23.86 14.36 6.60
C ASN A 108 24.93 14.50 5.51
N PHE A 109 25.39 13.40 4.92
CA PHE A 109 26.19 13.47 3.70
C PHE A 109 25.31 13.98 2.56
N ARG A 110 25.79 14.98 1.83
CA ARG A 110 25.17 15.49 0.62
C ARG A 110 25.92 14.94 -0.58
N TYR A 111 25.17 14.34 -1.50
CA TYR A 111 25.73 13.89 -2.77
C TYR A 111 26.24 15.11 -3.57
N PRO A 112 27.44 15.05 -4.15
CA PRO A 112 28.02 16.20 -4.84
C PRO A 112 27.19 16.59 -6.07
N GLN A 113 27.06 17.89 -6.29
CA GLN A 113 26.39 18.49 -7.45
C GLN A 113 27.32 19.40 -8.25
N ARG A 114 28.46 19.81 -7.69
CA ARG A 114 29.37 20.80 -8.30
C ARG A 114 30.69 20.19 -8.71
N GLY A 115 31.39 19.60 -7.75
CA GLY A 115 32.77 19.16 -7.93
C GLY A 115 33.30 18.48 -6.69
N VAL A 116 34.47 17.86 -6.83
CA VAL A 116 35.12 17.12 -5.73
C VAL A 116 36.54 17.62 -5.56
N PHE A 117 36.91 18.00 -4.34
CA PHE A 117 38.30 18.26 -3.97
C PHE A 117 38.94 17.01 -3.36
N ILE A 118 40.13 16.61 -3.82
CA ILE A 118 40.84 15.40 -3.38
C ILE A 118 42.25 15.77 -2.91
N SER A 119 42.61 15.40 -1.69
CA SER A 119 43.96 15.52 -1.15
C SER A 119 44.35 14.25 -0.39
N CYS A 120 45.51 13.68 -0.73
CA CYS A 120 46.08 12.51 -0.10
C CYS A 120 47.50 12.84 0.39
N ASP A 121 47.80 12.50 1.65
CA ASP A 121 49.10 12.81 2.25
C ASP A 121 50.18 11.80 1.82
N VAL A 122 49.78 10.62 1.34
CA VAL A 122 50.66 9.51 0.94
C VAL A 122 50.39 9.13 -0.51
N ASP A 123 51.39 9.31 -1.36
CA ASP A 123 51.29 9.07 -2.81
C ASP A 123 50.84 7.65 -3.13
N ALA A 124 51.40 6.63 -2.46
CA ALA A 124 51.00 5.22 -2.64
C ALA A 124 49.50 4.96 -2.33
N MET A 125 48.88 5.76 -1.46
CA MET A 125 47.44 5.67 -1.20
C MET A 125 46.62 6.33 -2.32
N ALA A 126 47.14 7.43 -2.88
CA ALA A 126 46.53 8.07 -4.04
C ALA A 126 46.60 7.14 -5.28
N GLU A 127 47.75 6.51 -5.52
CA GLU A 127 47.97 5.54 -6.61
C GLU A 127 46.96 4.39 -6.55
N ASP A 128 46.78 3.77 -5.37
CA ASP A 128 45.82 2.68 -5.16
C ASP A 128 44.36 3.10 -5.38
N LEU A 129 44.04 4.38 -5.20
CA LEU A 129 42.69 4.92 -5.38
C LEU A 129 42.46 5.59 -6.73
N CYS A 130 43.48 5.70 -7.60
CA CYS A 130 43.36 6.34 -8.91
C CYS A 130 42.19 5.82 -9.77
N PRO A 131 41.93 4.50 -9.87
CA PRO A 131 40.78 3.98 -10.62
C PRO A 131 39.43 4.50 -10.11
N TYR A 132 39.33 4.80 -8.81
CA TYR A 132 38.13 5.36 -8.19
C TYR A 132 38.05 6.87 -8.39
N PHE A 133 39.18 7.58 -8.35
CA PHE A 133 39.25 9.01 -8.67
C PHE A 133 38.93 9.29 -10.14
N GLU A 134 39.33 8.40 -11.06
CA GLU A 134 38.93 8.45 -12.46
C GLU A 134 37.40 8.33 -12.63
N CYS A 135 36.77 7.38 -11.92
CA CYS A 135 35.30 7.27 -11.87
C CYS A 135 34.62 8.57 -11.41
N ILE A 136 35.21 9.27 -10.44
CA ILE A 136 34.71 10.57 -9.97
C ILE A 136 34.89 11.63 -11.07
N ALA A 137 36.06 11.69 -11.71
CA ALA A 137 36.39 12.67 -12.75
C ALA A 137 35.50 12.58 -13.99
N HIS A 138 34.96 11.39 -14.29
CA HIS A 138 33.97 11.21 -15.36
C HIS A 138 32.63 11.90 -15.09
N ARG A 139 32.33 12.24 -13.83
CA ARG A 139 31.03 12.80 -13.42
C ARG A 139 31.12 14.21 -12.87
N PHE A 140 32.26 14.55 -12.26
CA PHE A 140 32.44 15.81 -11.56
C PHE A 140 33.80 16.41 -11.89
N PRO A 141 33.89 17.74 -12.03
CA PRO A 141 35.16 18.45 -11.99
C PRO A 141 35.95 18.09 -10.72
N VAL A 142 37.20 17.69 -10.90
CA VAL A 142 38.12 17.34 -9.81
C VAL A 142 39.07 18.49 -9.52
N PHE A 143 39.17 18.84 -8.25
CA PHE A 143 40.14 19.78 -7.71
C PHE A 143 41.10 19.03 -6.77
N THR A 144 42.34 19.48 -6.64
CA THR A 144 43.32 18.73 -5.83
C THR A 144 44.43 19.59 -5.24
N SER A 145 45.14 19.08 -4.24
CA SER A 145 46.37 19.70 -3.72
C SER A 145 47.56 19.48 -4.67
N LYS A 146 48.62 20.30 -4.56
CA LYS A 146 49.82 20.17 -5.40
C LYS A 146 50.47 18.80 -5.28
N GLN A 147 50.48 18.22 -4.08
CA GLN A 147 51.07 16.90 -3.86
C GLN A 147 50.29 15.82 -4.63
N THR A 148 48.97 15.78 -4.45
CA THR A 148 48.12 14.74 -5.06
C THR A 148 48.01 14.91 -6.58
N SER A 149 48.13 16.15 -7.08
CA SER A 149 48.18 16.47 -8.51
C SER A 149 49.22 15.68 -9.28
N ARG A 150 50.40 15.44 -8.69
CA ARG A 150 51.48 14.68 -9.35
C ARG A 150 51.02 13.27 -9.72
N VAL A 151 50.45 12.57 -8.75
CA VAL A 151 49.92 11.22 -8.94
C VAL A 151 48.75 11.22 -9.92
N LEU A 152 47.80 12.15 -9.78
CA LEU A 152 46.65 12.21 -10.70
C LEU A 152 47.07 12.53 -12.15
N ALA A 153 48.11 13.35 -12.34
CA ALA A 153 48.66 13.68 -13.66
C ALA A 153 49.33 12.46 -14.31
N ASP A 154 50.09 11.67 -13.55
CA ASP A 154 50.72 10.45 -14.04
C ASP A 154 49.69 9.41 -14.52
N TYR A 155 48.50 9.40 -13.92
CA TYR A 155 47.36 8.56 -14.33
C TYR A 155 46.44 9.23 -15.37
N GLY A 156 46.75 10.45 -15.83
CA GLY A 156 45.98 11.15 -16.86
C GLY A 156 44.59 11.63 -16.41
N ILE A 157 44.33 11.72 -15.11
CA ILE A 157 43.03 12.13 -14.57
C ILE A 157 42.91 13.67 -14.64
N PRO A 158 41.94 14.25 -15.38
CA PRO A 158 41.79 15.69 -15.49
C PRO A 158 41.45 16.34 -14.15
N HIS A 159 42.23 17.33 -13.72
CA HIS A 159 42.02 18.02 -12.45
C HIS A 159 42.54 19.46 -12.47
N THR A 160 42.10 20.28 -11.50
CA THR A 160 42.60 21.64 -11.26
C THR A 160 43.26 21.72 -9.89
N VAL A 161 44.47 22.28 -9.84
CA VAL A 161 45.23 22.39 -8.59
C VAL A 161 44.78 23.61 -7.78
N LEU A 162 44.59 23.45 -6.47
CA LEU A 162 44.38 24.53 -5.51
C LEU A 162 45.52 24.55 -4.48
N THR A 163 45.96 25.76 -4.13
CA THR A 163 47.01 26.04 -3.15
C THR A 163 46.50 25.98 -1.72
N GLN A 164 47.31 25.40 -0.82
CA GLN A 164 47.03 25.29 0.63
C GLN A 164 47.79 26.35 1.45
N ARG A 165 47.40 26.55 2.72
CA ARG A 165 47.93 27.58 3.64
C ARG A 165 49.45 27.66 3.83
N HIS A 166 50.18 26.57 3.58
CA HIS A 166 51.64 26.54 3.71
C HIS A 166 52.36 26.86 2.39
N GLU A 167 51.63 26.88 1.28
CA GLU A 167 52.16 27.06 -0.07
C GLU A 167 52.01 28.49 -0.57
N ASP A 168 51.05 29.24 -0.02
CA ASP A 168 50.64 30.57 -0.49
C ASP A 168 50.11 31.41 0.69
N SER A 169 50.36 32.72 0.67
CA SER A 169 49.80 33.65 1.65
C SER A 169 48.28 33.80 1.51
N GLU A 170 47.75 33.65 0.29
CA GLU A 170 46.31 33.65 0.00
C GLU A 170 45.90 32.30 -0.61
N PRO A 171 45.71 31.25 0.22
CA PRO A 171 45.47 29.91 -0.27
C PRO A 171 44.13 29.80 -1.01
N THR A 172 44.20 29.38 -2.28
CA THR A 172 43.02 29.28 -3.16
C THR A 172 42.03 28.20 -2.73
N PHE A 173 42.46 27.21 -1.94
CA PHE A 173 41.55 26.23 -1.33
C PHE A 173 40.60 26.91 -0.33
N ASP A 174 41.11 27.75 0.57
CA ASP A 174 40.32 28.45 1.60
C ASP A 174 39.25 29.33 0.97
N THR A 175 39.60 30.06 -0.09
CA THR A 175 38.64 30.87 -0.85
C THR A 175 37.61 29.99 -1.54
N ALA A 176 38.03 28.89 -2.18
CA ALA A 176 37.13 28.00 -2.91
C ALA A 176 36.12 27.29 -2.00
N VAL A 177 36.57 26.80 -0.83
CA VAL A 177 35.69 26.14 0.15
C VAL A 177 34.71 27.14 0.79
N ALA A 178 35.13 28.40 1.00
CA ALA A 178 34.26 29.44 1.55
C ALA A 178 33.17 29.91 0.57
N VAL A 179 33.53 30.11 -0.71
CA VAL A 179 32.61 30.56 -1.77
C VAL A 179 31.65 29.44 -2.19
N LYS A 180 32.05 28.17 -2.05
CA LYS A 180 31.29 26.95 -2.35
C LYS A 180 30.93 26.73 -3.83
N GLU A 181 31.44 27.52 -4.76
CA GLU A 181 31.05 27.40 -6.18
C GLU A 181 31.72 26.24 -6.91
N LYS A 182 32.97 25.92 -6.58
CA LYS A 182 33.80 24.96 -7.32
C LYS A 182 33.47 23.49 -7.00
N PHE A 183 33.36 23.16 -5.72
CA PHE A 183 33.13 21.81 -5.23
C PHE A 183 32.24 21.83 -4.01
N ASP A 184 31.63 20.69 -3.70
CA ASP A 184 30.76 20.47 -2.53
C ASP A 184 31.05 19.17 -1.77
N LEU A 185 32.04 18.41 -2.23
CA LEU A 185 32.61 17.24 -1.57
C LEU A 185 34.13 17.40 -1.43
N VAL A 186 34.64 17.10 -0.24
CA VAL A 186 36.07 17.04 0.08
C VAL A 186 36.44 15.61 0.45
N ILE A 187 37.47 15.07 -0.19
CA ILE A 187 38.09 13.80 0.14
C ILE A 187 39.49 14.12 0.63
N GLN A 188 39.74 13.91 1.93
CA GLN A 188 41.05 14.13 2.54
C GLN A 188 41.53 12.84 3.18
N LEU A 189 42.57 12.23 2.61
CA LEU A 189 43.10 10.94 3.04
C LEU A 189 44.47 11.12 3.71
N ARG A 190 44.44 11.09 5.04
CA ARG A 190 45.62 11.37 5.85
C ARG A 190 46.60 10.22 5.98
N ASP A 191 47.86 10.54 6.30
CA ASP A 191 48.82 9.53 6.78
C ASP A 191 48.53 9.16 8.24
N LYS A 192 47.94 7.97 8.45
CA LYS A 192 47.64 7.45 9.79
C LYS A 192 48.88 7.26 10.67
N ARG A 193 50.09 7.19 10.08
CA ARG A 193 51.34 7.15 10.85
C ARG A 193 51.57 8.45 11.62
N GLN A 194 50.98 9.56 11.19
CA GLN A 194 51.08 10.86 11.83
C GLN A 194 49.92 11.16 12.82
N ASP A 195 49.02 10.20 13.07
CA ASP A 195 47.87 10.40 13.98
C ASP A 195 48.29 10.82 15.40
N PHE A 196 49.48 10.44 15.86
CA PHE A 196 49.99 10.84 17.17
C PHE A 196 50.33 12.34 17.25
N MET A 197 50.73 12.95 16.13
CA MET A 197 51.00 14.38 16.03
C MET A 197 49.69 15.19 16.08
N LEU A 198 48.65 14.68 15.42
CA LEU A 198 47.33 15.35 15.35
C LEU A 198 46.67 15.50 16.74
N ARG A 199 46.95 14.59 17.68
CA ARG A 199 46.45 14.69 19.06
C ARG A 199 47.05 15.84 19.87
N ARG A 200 48.19 16.39 19.46
CA ARG A 200 48.87 17.54 20.10
C ARG A 200 48.76 18.83 19.29
N CYS A 201 47.91 18.81 18.26
CA CYS A 201 47.73 19.93 17.35
C CYS A 201 47.13 21.15 18.08
N THR A 202 47.85 22.27 18.05
CA THR A 202 47.32 23.60 18.39
C THR A 202 46.98 24.35 17.11
N GLN A 203 46.27 25.48 17.20
CA GLN A 203 45.99 26.31 16.02
C GLN A 203 47.26 26.79 15.32
N GLU A 204 48.34 27.04 16.07
CA GLU A 204 49.64 27.48 15.55
C GLU A 204 50.40 26.37 14.81
N ASN A 205 50.28 25.12 15.26
CA ASN A 205 51.00 23.98 14.71
C ASN A 205 50.13 23.10 13.80
N ALA A 206 48.96 23.60 13.40
CA ALA A 206 48.00 22.85 12.62
C ALA A 206 48.50 22.58 11.20
N THR A 207 48.49 21.30 10.81
CA THR A 207 48.93 20.90 9.48
C THR A 207 47.98 21.44 8.40
N PRO A 208 48.44 21.60 7.16
CA PRO A 208 47.57 21.98 6.04
C PRO A 208 46.36 21.05 5.87
N ASP A 209 46.56 19.77 6.15
CA ASP A 209 45.54 18.73 6.03
C ASP A 209 44.47 18.82 7.11
N TYR A 210 44.86 19.23 8.32
CA TYR A 210 43.91 19.60 9.36
C TYR A 210 42.99 20.73 8.87
N TRP A 211 43.55 21.77 8.25
CA TRP A 211 42.76 22.90 7.76
C TRP A 211 41.82 22.50 6.63
N ILE A 212 42.22 21.63 5.70
CA ILE A 212 41.31 21.08 4.68
C ILE A 212 40.08 20.45 5.33
N ARG A 213 40.31 19.55 6.29
CA ARG A 213 39.25 18.82 6.99
C ARG A 213 38.36 19.75 7.81
N ARG A 214 38.96 20.66 8.58
CA ARG A 214 38.26 21.59 9.46
C ARG A 214 37.39 22.57 8.66
N LEU A 215 37.94 23.18 7.62
CA LEU A 215 37.21 24.10 6.76
C LEU A 215 36.08 23.42 5.98
N ALA A 216 36.29 22.18 5.52
CA ALA A 216 35.21 21.41 4.89
C ALA A 216 34.00 21.27 5.83
N VAL A 217 34.25 20.89 7.08
CA VAL A 217 33.19 20.76 8.10
C VAL A 217 32.56 22.11 8.47
N ASP A 218 33.37 23.16 8.67
CA ASP A 218 32.90 24.50 9.06
C ASP A 218 32.01 25.13 7.98
N TYR A 219 32.38 24.94 6.72
CA TYR A 219 31.59 25.39 5.57
C TYR A 219 30.55 24.36 5.11
N ASN A 220 30.33 23.28 5.87
CA ASN A 220 29.29 22.28 5.62
C ASN A 220 29.37 21.60 4.23
N HIS A 221 30.60 21.36 3.78
CA HIS A 221 30.90 20.45 2.67
C HIS A 221 30.87 19.01 3.16
N SER A 222 30.45 18.10 2.30
CA SER A 222 30.59 16.67 2.59
C SER A 222 32.08 16.32 2.72
N LEU A 223 32.44 15.47 3.69
CA LEU A 223 33.83 15.10 3.96
C LEU A 223 33.99 13.57 4.03
N LEU A 224 34.95 13.02 3.28
CA LEU A 224 35.38 11.63 3.36
C LEU A 224 36.85 11.55 3.78
N THR A 225 37.13 10.77 4.83
CA THR A 225 38.49 10.63 5.41
C THR A 225 39.03 9.20 5.46
N GLU A 226 38.29 8.23 4.92
CA GLU A 226 38.66 6.82 4.96
C GLU A 226 38.68 6.18 3.55
N PRO A 227 39.80 5.57 3.11
CA PRO A 227 39.94 4.99 1.77
C PRO A 227 38.84 4.00 1.40
N ASN A 228 38.47 3.09 2.33
CA ASN A 228 37.43 2.09 2.06
C ASN A 228 36.04 2.72 1.86
N VAL A 229 35.77 3.86 2.52
CA VAL A 229 34.51 4.61 2.33
C VAL A 229 34.51 5.29 0.97
N VAL A 230 35.66 5.82 0.52
CA VAL A 230 35.81 6.38 -0.83
C VAL A 230 35.55 5.33 -1.91
N ARG A 231 36.15 4.13 -1.78
CA ARG A 231 35.90 3.03 -2.74
C ARG A 231 34.42 2.68 -2.82
N MET A 232 33.77 2.50 -1.66
CA MET A 232 32.33 2.17 -1.61
C MET A 232 31.47 3.30 -2.18
N PHE A 233 31.82 4.58 -1.91
CA PHE A 233 31.14 5.73 -2.50
C PHE A 233 31.22 5.71 -4.03
N CYS A 234 32.40 5.45 -4.58
CA CYS A 234 32.58 5.36 -6.03
C CYS A 234 31.74 4.22 -6.64
N GLU A 235 31.61 3.09 -5.95
CA GLU A 235 30.72 1.99 -6.37
C GLU A 235 29.23 2.35 -6.37
N THR A 236 28.82 3.45 -5.73
CA THR A 236 27.43 3.93 -5.72
C THR A 236 27.15 5.04 -6.73
N LEU A 237 28.15 5.48 -7.50
CA LEU A 237 27.97 6.56 -8.45
C LEU A 237 26.88 6.20 -9.48
N ASP A 238 26.82 4.98 -9.97
CA ASP A 238 25.84 4.52 -10.96
C ASP A 238 24.36 4.56 -10.50
N MET A 239 24.07 4.82 -9.21
CA MET A 239 22.70 4.90 -8.69
C MET A 239 22.17 6.33 -8.65
N ASP A 240 20.90 6.53 -9.04
CA ASP A 240 20.20 7.79 -8.76
C ASP A 240 19.64 7.77 -7.33
N VAL A 241 19.93 8.83 -6.56
CA VAL A 241 19.40 9.01 -5.20
C VAL A 241 17.87 8.99 -5.18
N LYS A 242 17.21 9.40 -6.26
CA LYS A 242 15.74 9.39 -6.39
C LYS A 242 15.14 7.99 -6.51
N GLU A 243 15.91 7.00 -6.95
CA GLU A 243 15.47 5.59 -7.05
C GLU A 243 15.52 4.85 -5.71
N ILE A 244 16.07 5.49 -4.67
CA ILE A 244 16.16 4.93 -3.34
C ILE A 244 14.78 4.97 -2.65
N GLU A 245 14.07 3.83 -2.69
CA GLU A 245 12.76 3.69 -2.06
C GLU A 245 12.83 3.74 -0.51
N ILE A 246 11.93 4.52 0.09
CA ILE A 246 11.76 4.61 1.54
C ILE A 246 10.65 3.65 1.97
N GLU A 247 11.07 2.44 2.34
CA GLU A 247 10.16 1.38 2.78
C GLU A 247 10.08 1.31 4.32
N PRO A 248 8.90 0.97 4.89
CA PRO A 248 8.77 0.77 6.33
C PRO A 248 9.56 -0.47 6.76
N PHE A 249 10.00 -0.52 8.03
CA PHE A 249 10.76 -1.66 8.59
C PHE A 249 10.14 -3.05 8.28
N ARG A 250 8.80 -3.15 8.27
CA ARG A 250 8.04 -4.37 7.96
C ARG A 250 8.24 -4.90 6.53
N HIS A 251 8.70 -4.06 5.61
CA HIS A 251 9.04 -4.46 4.24
C HIS A 251 10.30 -5.34 4.22
N TYR A 252 11.34 -4.93 4.95
CA TYR A 252 12.61 -5.66 5.02
C TYR A 252 12.53 -6.88 5.92
N VAL A 253 11.86 -6.73 7.07
CA VAL A 253 11.73 -7.81 8.05
C VAL A 253 10.24 -8.20 8.14
N PRO A 254 9.73 -8.99 7.18
CA PRO A 254 8.41 -9.58 7.31
C PRO A 254 8.36 -10.35 8.63
N ARG A 255 7.36 -10.01 9.44
CA ARG A 255 7.36 -10.16 10.90
C ARG A 255 7.58 -11.61 11.35
N VAL A 256 8.78 -11.91 11.83
CA VAL A 256 9.06 -13.07 12.69
C VAL A 256 8.29 -13.01 14.03
N TYR A 257 7.63 -11.89 14.37
CA TYR A 257 6.77 -11.82 15.55
C TYR A 257 5.43 -12.55 15.40
N ASN A 258 4.92 -12.78 14.17
CA ASN A 258 3.72 -13.59 13.93
C ASN A 258 4.05 -14.63 12.86
N LYS A 259 4.81 -15.63 13.28
CA LYS A 259 5.26 -16.77 12.49
C LYS A 259 4.07 -17.67 12.10
N MET A 260 3.28 -17.23 11.12
CA MET A 260 2.38 -18.09 10.35
C MET A 260 2.41 -17.79 8.84
N GLU A 261 3.36 -16.99 8.35
CA GLU A 261 3.78 -17.07 6.94
C GLU A 261 4.61 -18.35 6.76
N ASN A 262 3.98 -19.50 6.82
CA ASN A 262 4.59 -20.74 6.36
C ASN A 262 3.68 -21.25 5.26
N ASP A 263 4.08 -20.99 4.02
CA ASP A 263 3.49 -21.56 2.81
C ASP A 263 3.86 -23.06 2.72
N ASN A 264 3.55 -23.79 3.79
CA ASN A 264 3.80 -25.20 3.94
C ASN A 264 2.68 -25.79 4.79
N TYR A 265 1.79 -26.55 4.15
CA TYR A 265 0.64 -27.17 4.78
C TYR A 265 1.00 -28.06 5.98
N THR A 266 2.24 -28.58 6.11
CA THR A 266 2.65 -29.41 7.26
C THR A 266 2.52 -28.70 8.60
N MET A 267 2.59 -27.36 8.62
CA MET A 267 2.36 -26.58 9.83
C MET A 267 0.88 -26.52 10.20
N LEU A 268 -0.03 -26.65 9.23
CA LEU A 268 -1.48 -26.57 9.43
C LEU A 268 -2.03 -27.69 10.31
N HIS A 269 -1.33 -28.83 10.42
CA HIS A 269 -1.75 -29.93 11.30
C HIS A 269 -1.91 -29.51 12.78
N ARG A 270 -1.26 -28.42 13.21
CA ARG A 270 -1.37 -27.88 14.58
C ARG A 270 -2.48 -26.84 14.73
N HIS A 271 -3.25 -26.57 13.68
CA HIS A 271 -4.17 -25.47 13.59
C HIS A 271 -5.56 -25.90 13.11
N LYS A 272 -6.56 -25.11 13.47
CA LYS A 272 -7.91 -25.21 12.92
C LYS A 272 -8.00 -24.22 11.76
N VAL A 273 -8.22 -24.72 10.56
CA VAL A 273 -8.16 -23.95 9.32
C VAL A 273 -9.57 -23.61 8.86
N GLY A 274 -9.88 -22.32 8.80
CA GLY A 274 -11.07 -21.79 8.16
C GLY A 274 -10.78 -21.47 6.69
N LEU A 275 -11.35 -22.22 5.75
CA LEU A 275 -11.18 -21.97 4.32
C LEU A 275 -12.35 -21.16 3.75
N CYS A 276 -12.08 -19.98 3.21
CA CYS A 276 -13.07 -19.21 2.45
C CYS A 276 -13.35 -19.89 1.10
N ILE A 277 -14.58 -20.36 0.88
CA ILE A 277 -14.97 -21.10 -0.32
C ILE A 277 -15.94 -20.33 -1.24
N THR A 278 -15.80 -20.57 -2.53
CA THR A 278 -16.71 -20.14 -3.60
C THR A 278 -16.95 -21.30 -4.56
N SER A 279 -17.76 -21.13 -5.60
CA SER A 279 -18.03 -22.16 -6.61
C SER A 279 -16.86 -22.44 -7.58
N THR A 280 -15.71 -21.79 -7.39
CA THR A 280 -14.52 -21.90 -8.25
C THR A 280 -13.81 -23.25 -8.10
N ASN A 281 -13.13 -23.69 -9.16
CA ASN A 281 -12.30 -24.90 -9.14
C ASN A 281 -11.20 -24.79 -8.07
N ASP A 282 -10.57 -23.62 -7.95
CA ASP A 282 -9.56 -23.33 -6.92
C ASP A 282 -10.03 -23.67 -5.51
N SER A 283 -11.26 -23.29 -5.16
CA SER A 283 -11.83 -23.59 -3.84
C SER A 283 -12.02 -25.10 -3.64
N LYS A 284 -12.51 -25.79 -4.67
CA LYS A 284 -12.76 -27.24 -4.63
C LYS A 284 -11.46 -28.05 -4.51
N VAL A 285 -10.46 -27.72 -5.32
CA VAL A 285 -9.13 -28.36 -5.29
C VAL A 285 -8.53 -28.22 -3.90
N LEU A 286 -8.52 -27.00 -3.36
CA LEU A 286 -7.92 -26.73 -2.06
C LEU A 286 -8.64 -27.43 -0.92
N ALA A 287 -9.97 -27.50 -0.96
CA ALA A 287 -10.76 -28.23 0.04
C ALA A 287 -10.42 -29.73 0.04
N ILE A 288 -10.29 -30.34 -1.14
CA ILE A 288 -9.90 -31.75 -1.31
C ILE A 288 -8.47 -31.98 -0.79
N SER A 289 -7.51 -31.17 -1.25
CA SER A 289 -6.10 -31.32 -0.87
C SER A 289 -5.90 -31.20 0.63
N LEU A 290 -6.51 -30.21 1.29
CA LEU A 290 -6.40 -30.04 2.74
C LEU A 290 -7.09 -31.16 3.53
N ARG A 291 -8.18 -31.71 3.00
CA ARG A 291 -8.87 -32.88 3.59
C ARG A 291 -8.00 -34.13 3.52
N GLU A 292 -7.36 -34.39 2.38
CA GLU A 292 -6.48 -35.55 2.18
C GLU A 292 -5.24 -35.50 3.07
N GLU A 293 -4.72 -34.30 3.29
CA GLU A 293 -3.67 -34.03 4.28
C GLU A 293 -4.19 -34.05 5.73
N LYS A 294 -5.44 -34.49 5.98
CA LYS A 294 -6.03 -34.62 7.33
C LYS A 294 -5.90 -33.34 8.18
N ILE A 295 -5.99 -32.17 7.53
CA ILE A 295 -6.02 -30.89 8.22
C ILE A 295 -7.37 -30.71 8.90
N ALA A 296 -7.39 -30.13 10.10
CA ALA A 296 -8.62 -29.78 10.82
C ALA A 296 -9.31 -28.59 10.12
N LEU A 297 -9.99 -28.89 9.02
CA LEU A 297 -10.57 -27.93 8.07
C LEU A 297 -12.05 -27.69 8.36
N THR A 298 -12.47 -26.42 8.27
CA THR A 298 -13.87 -26.03 8.13
C THR A 298 -13.98 -25.01 7.01
N CYS A 299 -14.83 -25.28 6.02
CA CYS A 299 -15.09 -24.39 4.91
C CYS A 299 -16.16 -23.36 5.30
N PHE A 300 -15.99 -22.11 4.91
CA PHE A 300 -16.91 -21.01 5.18
C PHE A 300 -17.33 -20.34 3.87
N HIS A 301 -18.63 -20.22 3.66
CA HIS A 301 -19.19 -19.50 2.53
C HIS A 301 -20.02 -18.30 3.03
N ALA A 302 -19.80 -17.13 2.44
CA ALA A 302 -20.56 -15.93 2.74
C ALA A 302 -21.79 -15.82 1.83
N CYS A 303 -22.99 -15.84 2.42
CA CYS A 303 -24.22 -15.61 1.68
C CYS A 303 -24.43 -14.09 1.53
N LEU A 304 -24.18 -13.56 0.34
CA LEU A 304 -24.24 -12.12 0.04
C LEU A 304 -25.51 -11.70 -0.71
N GLY A 305 -26.46 -12.62 -0.90
CA GLY A 305 -27.76 -12.34 -1.53
C GLY A 305 -27.73 -12.22 -3.06
N GLY A 306 -26.70 -12.76 -3.71
CA GLY A 306 -26.64 -12.86 -5.17
C GLY A 306 -27.58 -13.94 -5.71
N ILE A 307 -28.06 -13.78 -6.95
CA ILE A 307 -28.98 -14.72 -7.61
C ILE A 307 -28.27 -15.79 -8.45
N LYS A 308 -27.00 -15.57 -8.81
CA LYS A 308 -26.30 -16.44 -9.78
C LYS A 308 -25.94 -17.82 -9.20
N ASN A 309 -25.62 -17.88 -7.91
CA ASN A 309 -25.23 -19.12 -7.25
C ASN A 309 -26.04 -19.26 -5.97
N ASN A 310 -26.85 -20.32 -5.88
CA ASN A 310 -27.50 -20.68 -4.65
C ASN A 310 -26.45 -21.11 -3.62
N SER A 311 -26.34 -20.37 -2.51
CA SER A 311 -25.36 -20.64 -1.46
C SER A 311 -25.52 -22.05 -0.87
N GLU A 312 -26.74 -22.60 -0.83
CA GLU A 312 -26.96 -23.96 -0.33
C GLU A 312 -26.43 -25.01 -1.32
N GLU A 313 -26.60 -24.80 -2.62
CA GLU A 313 -26.01 -25.68 -3.65
C GLU A 313 -24.49 -25.64 -3.62
N ILE A 314 -23.90 -24.47 -3.37
CA ILE A 314 -22.45 -24.38 -3.14
C ILE A 314 -22.07 -25.19 -1.91
N ALA A 315 -22.75 -25.00 -0.77
CA ALA A 315 -22.44 -25.75 0.43
C ALA A 315 -22.52 -27.26 0.20
N GLU A 316 -23.56 -27.72 -0.49
CA GLU A 316 -23.77 -29.13 -0.78
C GLU A 316 -22.69 -29.73 -1.68
N GLN A 317 -22.19 -28.96 -2.66
CA GLN A 317 -21.04 -29.38 -3.46
C GLN A 317 -19.82 -29.67 -2.58
N PHE A 318 -19.55 -28.86 -1.55
CA PHE A 318 -18.42 -29.09 -0.65
C PHE A 318 -18.70 -30.19 0.38
N ARG A 319 -19.93 -30.28 0.92
CA ARG A 319 -20.34 -31.36 1.81
C ARG A 319 -20.26 -32.73 1.14
N SER A 320 -20.63 -32.83 -0.14
CA SER A 320 -20.53 -34.06 -0.93
C SER A 320 -19.09 -34.55 -1.11
N ILE A 321 -18.12 -33.64 -0.99
CA ILE A 321 -16.68 -33.95 -1.00
C ILE A 321 -16.17 -34.21 0.43
N GLY A 322 -17.05 -34.38 1.41
CA GLY A 322 -16.68 -34.79 2.78
C GLY A 322 -15.91 -33.72 3.57
N VAL A 323 -16.06 -32.43 3.24
CA VAL A 323 -15.55 -31.33 4.07
C VAL A 323 -16.70 -30.64 4.80
N PRO A 324 -16.54 -30.26 6.09
CA PRO A 324 -17.57 -29.53 6.81
C PRO A 324 -17.68 -28.10 6.29
N VAL A 325 -18.92 -27.60 6.16
CA VAL A 325 -19.22 -26.28 5.59
C VAL A 325 -20.13 -25.50 6.51
N GLU A 326 -19.78 -24.24 6.76
CA GLU A 326 -20.64 -23.25 7.41
C GLU A 326 -21.06 -22.16 6.43
N LEU A 327 -22.38 -21.94 6.35
CA LEU A 327 -22.97 -20.80 5.67
C LEU A 327 -23.11 -19.64 6.64
N ILE A 328 -22.49 -18.51 6.31
CA ILE A 328 -22.60 -17.28 7.10
C ILE A 328 -23.45 -16.29 6.31
N ASP A 329 -24.65 -16.02 6.82
CA ASP A 329 -25.54 -15.02 6.23
C ASP A 329 -25.02 -13.62 6.50
N LEU A 330 -24.59 -12.94 5.43
CA LEU A 330 -24.05 -11.58 5.45
C LEU A 330 -24.85 -10.64 4.55
N ARG A 331 -26.11 -11.01 4.23
CA ARG A 331 -26.99 -10.21 3.35
C ARG A 331 -27.28 -8.84 3.94
N THR A 332 -27.49 -8.76 5.24
CA THR A 332 -27.78 -7.51 5.94
C THR A 332 -26.56 -6.59 5.92
N GLU A 333 -25.38 -7.11 6.26
CA GLU A 333 -24.12 -6.35 6.26
C GLU A 333 -23.75 -5.87 4.85
N MET A 334 -24.00 -6.71 3.83
CA MET A 334 -23.82 -6.31 2.43
C MET A 334 -24.80 -5.22 2.02
N ALA A 335 -26.07 -5.32 2.42
CA ALA A 335 -27.07 -4.30 2.15
C ALA A 335 -26.76 -2.98 2.85
N GLU A 336 -26.34 -3.03 4.13
CA GLU A 336 -25.92 -1.85 4.90
C GLU A 336 -24.78 -1.10 4.22
N LEU A 337 -23.76 -1.85 3.77
CA LEU A 337 -22.65 -1.25 3.03
C LEU A 337 -23.10 -0.71 1.67
N GLY A 338 -24.02 -1.41 0.97
CA GLY A 338 -24.63 -0.91 -0.26
C GLY A 338 -25.33 0.44 -0.05
N PHE A 339 -26.08 0.58 1.03
CA PHE A 339 -26.72 1.84 1.40
C PHE A 339 -25.72 2.96 1.69
N ASP A 340 -24.62 2.65 2.36
CA ASP A 340 -23.55 3.63 2.56
C ASP A 340 -22.95 4.10 1.24
N MET A 341 -22.81 3.20 0.26
CA MET A 341 -22.30 3.55 -1.07
C MET A 341 -23.31 4.38 -1.87
N VAL A 342 -24.61 4.07 -1.79
CA VAL A 342 -25.68 4.89 -2.38
C VAL A 342 -25.70 6.29 -1.76
N MET A 343 -25.67 6.39 -0.43
CA MET A 343 -25.61 7.66 0.30
C MET A 343 -24.37 8.47 -0.08
N ALA A 344 -23.24 7.81 -0.29
CA ALA A 344 -22.01 8.49 -0.69
C ALA A 344 -21.89 8.77 -2.20
N MET A 345 -22.85 8.32 -3.02
CA MET A 345 -22.87 8.51 -4.48
C MET A 345 -21.53 8.11 -5.13
N VAL A 346 -21.01 6.93 -4.78
CA VAL A 346 -19.68 6.47 -5.24
C VAL A 346 -19.68 5.88 -6.64
N ASP A 347 -20.84 5.79 -7.30
CA ASP A 347 -20.92 5.33 -8.67
C ASP A 347 -20.22 6.30 -9.63
N ASP A 348 -19.55 5.73 -10.63
CA ASP A 348 -19.07 6.50 -11.78
C ASP A 348 -20.16 6.57 -12.86
N ASP A 349 -19.90 7.34 -13.92
CA ASP A 349 -20.82 7.48 -15.07
C ASP A 349 -21.12 6.14 -15.77
N THR A 350 -20.38 5.07 -15.45
CA THR A 350 -20.58 3.71 -15.97
C THR A 350 -21.34 2.80 -15.02
N ASN A 351 -21.86 3.33 -13.91
CA ASN A 351 -22.61 2.58 -12.90
C ASN A 351 -21.74 1.51 -12.20
N ASN A 352 -20.42 1.75 -12.09
CA ASN A 352 -19.48 0.84 -11.45
C ASN A 352 -19.44 1.04 -9.93
N TRP A 353 -20.27 0.28 -9.22
CA TRP A 353 -20.34 0.30 -7.76
C TRP A 353 -19.21 -0.47 -7.05
N HIS A 354 -18.22 -0.97 -7.80
CA HIS A 354 -17.09 -1.71 -7.23
C HIS A 354 -17.53 -2.93 -6.38
N LEU A 355 -18.62 -3.60 -6.75
CA LEU A 355 -19.29 -4.64 -5.94
C LEU A 355 -18.35 -5.73 -5.41
N GLN A 356 -17.42 -6.22 -6.24
CA GLN A 356 -16.41 -7.20 -5.82
C GLN A 356 -15.59 -6.73 -4.62
N LYS A 357 -15.22 -5.45 -4.59
CA LYS A 357 -14.39 -4.84 -3.55
C LYS A 357 -15.22 -4.62 -2.27
N LEU A 358 -16.50 -4.28 -2.41
CA LEU A 358 -17.44 -4.19 -1.29
C LEU A 358 -17.65 -5.54 -0.61
N SER A 359 -17.88 -6.60 -1.39
CA SER A 359 -18.03 -7.95 -0.84
C SER A 359 -16.76 -8.44 -0.16
N LEU A 360 -15.57 -8.12 -0.70
CA LEU A 360 -14.32 -8.41 -0.02
C LEU A 360 -14.22 -7.70 1.33
N HIS A 361 -14.66 -6.44 1.43
CA HIS A 361 -14.70 -5.69 2.69
C HIS A 361 -15.65 -6.34 3.71
N VAL A 362 -16.86 -6.70 3.29
CA VAL A 362 -17.85 -7.39 4.14
C VAL A 362 -17.30 -8.73 4.63
N MET A 363 -16.72 -9.54 3.75
CA MET A 363 -16.08 -10.79 4.15
C MET A 363 -14.89 -10.55 5.10
N GLY A 364 -14.06 -9.55 4.81
CA GLY A 364 -12.91 -9.17 5.63
C GLY A 364 -13.26 -8.71 7.04
N LEU A 365 -14.46 -8.18 7.27
CA LEU A 365 -14.92 -7.79 8.61
C LEU A 365 -15.74 -8.87 9.29
N TYR A 366 -16.72 -9.45 8.60
CA TYR A 366 -17.76 -10.26 9.22
C TYR A 366 -17.53 -11.76 9.06
N LEU A 367 -17.06 -12.22 7.90
CA LEU A 367 -16.72 -13.64 7.71
C LEU A 367 -15.53 -14.03 8.59
N LEU A 368 -14.50 -13.18 8.64
CA LEU A 368 -13.34 -13.40 9.53
C LEU A 368 -13.74 -13.39 11.01
N LYS A 369 -14.65 -12.49 11.41
CA LYS A 369 -15.22 -12.49 12.77
C LYS A 369 -15.92 -13.81 13.06
N ALA A 370 -16.73 -14.30 12.12
CA ALA A 370 -17.40 -15.60 12.25
C ALA A 370 -16.39 -16.74 12.44
N MET A 371 -15.38 -16.84 11.57
CA MET A 371 -14.31 -17.84 11.69
C MET A 371 -13.61 -17.79 13.06
N ARG A 372 -13.31 -16.57 13.55
CA ARG A 372 -12.68 -16.40 14.87
C ARG A 372 -13.57 -16.90 16.01
N MET A 373 -14.88 -16.64 15.94
CA MET A 373 -15.85 -17.15 16.92
C MET A 373 -15.95 -18.69 16.89
N ARG A 374 -15.65 -19.35 15.77
CA ARG A 374 -15.52 -20.82 15.66
C ARG A 374 -14.14 -21.34 16.08
N HIS A 375 -13.31 -20.49 16.69
CA HIS A 375 -11.96 -20.84 17.11
C HIS A 375 -11.04 -21.31 15.97
N MET A 376 -11.29 -20.84 14.75
CA MET A 376 -10.30 -20.99 13.68
C MET A 376 -9.03 -20.24 14.08
N THR A 377 -7.88 -20.88 13.87
CA THR A 377 -6.56 -20.29 14.18
C THR A 377 -5.81 -19.89 12.92
N VAL A 378 -6.22 -20.40 11.75
CA VAL A 378 -5.69 -20.03 10.43
C VAL A 378 -6.83 -19.78 9.47
N VAL A 379 -6.68 -18.77 8.61
CA VAL A 379 -7.55 -18.50 7.48
C VAL A 379 -6.83 -18.91 6.20
N ALA A 380 -7.50 -19.69 5.37
CA ALA A 380 -7.08 -20.01 4.01
C ALA A 380 -8.02 -19.36 3.00
N GLN A 381 -7.50 -18.91 1.85
CA GLN A 381 -8.28 -18.35 0.75
C GLN A 381 -7.86 -19.01 -0.56
N SER A 382 -8.83 -19.26 -1.43
CA SER A 382 -8.63 -19.96 -2.70
C SER A 382 -8.30 -19.06 -3.90
N SER A 383 -8.40 -17.74 -3.79
CA SER A 383 -8.16 -16.87 -4.97
C SER A 383 -6.74 -17.07 -5.48
N SER A 384 -6.60 -17.42 -6.75
CA SER A 384 -5.32 -17.62 -7.42
C SER A 384 -4.62 -16.27 -7.65
N ARG A 385 -3.28 -16.30 -7.53
CA ARG A 385 -2.30 -15.21 -7.69
C ARG A 385 -2.88 -13.89 -8.21
N GLY A 386 -2.95 -12.86 -7.35
CA GLY A 386 -3.21 -11.50 -7.80
C GLY A 386 -3.39 -10.45 -6.69
N LYS A 387 -3.82 -9.24 -7.08
CA LYS A 387 -4.16 -8.16 -6.14
C LYS A 387 -5.26 -8.56 -5.14
N LYS A 388 -6.09 -9.58 -5.43
CA LYS A 388 -7.17 -10.06 -4.55
C LYS A 388 -6.62 -10.70 -3.25
N ASP A 389 -5.59 -11.54 -3.34
CA ASP A 389 -5.04 -12.30 -2.20
C ASP A 389 -4.40 -11.40 -1.15
N LEU A 390 -3.62 -10.42 -1.61
CA LEU A 390 -2.93 -9.46 -0.75
C LEU A 390 -3.91 -8.63 0.10
N ASN A 391 -5.11 -8.37 -0.42
CA ASN A 391 -6.07 -7.51 0.25
C ASN A 391 -6.89 -8.25 1.31
N PHE A 392 -7.31 -9.50 1.08
CA PHE A 392 -7.96 -10.28 2.15
C PHE A 392 -7.01 -10.53 3.33
N GLU A 393 -5.73 -10.80 3.02
CA GLU A 393 -4.66 -10.92 4.01
C GLU A 393 -4.48 -9.62 4.84
N ARG A 394 -4.64 -8.44 4.24
CA ARG A 394 -4.64 -7.17 4.98
C ARG A 394 -5.76 -7.09 6.02
N TYR A 395 -6.96 -7.58 5.71
CA TYR A 395 -8.07 -7.62 6.69
C TYR A 395 -7.74 -8.51 7.88
N VAL A 396 -7.25 -9.74 7.64
CA VAL A 396 -6.83 -10.65 8.72
C VAL A 396 -5.78 -9.97 9.59
N ARG A 397 -4.74 -9.40 8.98
CA ARG A 397 -3.64 -8.75 9.71
C ARG A 397 -4.05 -7.52 10.51
N THR A 398 -5.09 -6.81 10.07
CA THR A 398 -5.53 -5.55 10.69
C THR A 398 -6.54 -5.79 11.79
N PHE A 399 -7.53 -6.65 11.55
CA PHE A 399 -8.66 -6.85 12.46
C PHE A 399 -8.57 -8.13 13.29
N PHE A 400 -7.88 -9.16 12.79
CA PHE A 400 -7.78 -10.48 13.43
C PHE A 400 -6.33 -10.98 13.49
N PRO A 401 -5.37 -10.19 14.02
CA PRO A 401 -3.94 -10.51 13.98
C PRO A 401 -3.55 -11.77 14.78
N GLN A 402 -4.48 -12.35 15.54
CA GLN A 402 -4.30 -13.61 16.27
C GLN A 402 -4.54 -14.85 15.39
N MET A 403 -5.09 -14.68 14.18
CA MET A 403 -5.24 -15.74 13.19
C MET A 403 -4.06 -15.72 12.22
N GLY A 404 -3.51 -16.89 11.91
CA GLY A 404 -2.58 -17.06 10.80
C GLY A 404 -3.27 -16.92 9.45
N VAL A 405 -2.49 -16.64 8.42
CA VAL A 405 -2.95 -16.64 7.03
C VAL A 405 -2.16 -17.70 6.29
N TYR A 406 -2.88 -18.58 5.60
CA TYR A 406 -2.29 -19.56 4.70
C TYR A 406 -2.67 -19.20 3.26
N ASN A 407 -1.66 -18.95 2.42
CA ASN A 407 -1.87 -18.74 1.00
C ASN A 407 -1.39 -19.98 0.22
N PRO A 408 -2.32 -20.80 -0.31
CA PRO A 408 -1.97 -22.03 -1.01
C PRO A 408 -1.17 -21.78 -2.30
N TRP A 409 -1.30 -20.60 -2.91
CA TRP A 409 -0.63 -20.25 -4.17
C TRP A 409 0.74 -19.61 -3.99
N ARG A 410 1.21 -19.56 -2.74
CA ARG A 410 2.60 -19.32 -2.38
C ARG A 410 3.30 -20.59 -1.89
N ASP A 411 2.56 -21.69 -1.67
CA ASP A 411 3.12 -22.99 -1.25
C ASP A 411 3.72 -23.71 -2.47
N PRO A 412 5.06 -23.91 -2.51
CA PRO A 412 5.71 -24.54 -3.65
C PRO A 412 5.14 -25.92 -3.99
N SER A 413 4.76 -26.70 -2.96
CA SER A 413 4.26 -28.07 -3.12
C SER A 413 2.93 -28.09 -3.85
N LEU A 414 2.02 -27.18 -3.50
CA LEU A 414 0.72 -27.02 -4.17
C LEU A 414 0.87 -26.43 -5.56
N LEU A 415 1.81 -25.50 -5.75
CA LEU A 415 2.11 -24.93 -7.06
C LEU A 415 2.66 -25.98 -8.03
N ASP A 416 3.51 -26.88 -7.55
CA ASP A 416 4.05 -28.00 -8.34
C ASP A 416 2.96 -29.01 -8.72
N GLN A 417 1.97 -29.24 -7.84
CA GLN A 417 0.84 -30.11 -8.13
C GLN A 417 -0.17 -29.50 -9.11
N PHE A 418 -0.37 -28.18 -9.06
CA PHE A 418 -1.40 -27.47 -9.84
C PHE A 418 -0.84 -26.33 -10.69
N PRO A 419 0.10 -26.59 -11.62
CA PRO A 419 0.76 -25.54 -12.40
C PRO A 419 -0.17 -24.90 -13.43
N SER A 420 -1.28 -25.55 -13.79
CA SER A 420 -2.25 -25.01 -14.75
C SER A 420 -3.69 -25.41 -14.41
N GLU A 421 -4.66 -24.69 -14.97
CA GLU A 421 -6.09 -24.97 -14.79
C GLU A 421 -6.46 -26.39 -15.28
N ALA A 422 -5.79 -26.90 -16.31
CA ALA A 422 -6.00 -28.26 -16.80
C ALA A 422 -5.66 -29.33 -15.73
N HIS A 423 -4.60 -29.10 -14.94
CA HIS A 423 -4.23 -30.01 -13.84
C HIS A 423 -5.28 -29.99 -12.73
N LYS A 424 -5.80 -28.80 -12.40
CA LYS A 424 -6.91 -28.65 -11.44
C LYS A 424 -8.16 -29.41 -11.91
N ILE A 425 -8.54 -29.26 -13.17
CA ILE A 425 -9.69 -29.96 -13.76
C ILE A 425 -9.49 -31.48 -13.73
N ALA A 426 -8.32 -31.97 -14.11
CA ALA A 426 -8.00 -33.39 -14.09
C ALA A 426 -8.09 -33.96 -12.66
N PHE A 427 -7.54 -33.23 -11.69
CA PHE A 427 -7.61 -33.58 -10.27
C PHE A 427 -9.05 -33.64 -9.75
N LEU A 428 -9.89 -32.65 -10.09
CA LEU A 428 -11.31 -32.67 -9.70
C LEU A 428 -12.05 -33.87 -10.30
N ARG A 429 -11.82 -34.17 -11.58
CA ARG A 429 -12.43 -35.34 -12.25
C ARG A 429 -12.01 -36.66 -11.62
N MET A 430 -10.75 -36.79 -11.21
CA MET A 430 -10.25 -37.98 -10.50
C MET A 430 -11.00 -38.22 -9.18
N HIS A 431 -11.46 -37.15 -8.52
CA HIS A 431 -12.26 -37.21 -7.31
C HIS A 431 -13.77 -37.26 -7.55
N GLY A 432 -14.21 -37.44 -8.81
CA GLY A 432 -15.63 -37.46 -9.17
C GLY A 432 -16.32 -36.10 -9.03
N VAL A 433 -15.55 -35.00 -8.96
CA VAL A 433 -16.07 -33.65 -8.81
C VAL A 433 -16.18 -32.97 -10.16
N GLU A 434 -17.37 -32.46 -10.48
CA GLU A 434 -17.58 -31.69 -11.70
C GLU A 434 -16.79 -30.37 -11.68
N ALA A 435 -15.85 -30.24 -12.62
CA ALA A 435 -15.09 -29.03 -12.84
C ALA A 435 -15.85 -28.10 -13.79
N ARG A 436 -15.97 -26.82 -13.43
CA ARG A 436 -16.62 -25.81 -14.28
C ARG A 436 -15.56 -24.88 -14.85
N ILE A 437 -15.53 -24.74 -16.17
CA ILE A 437 -14.74 -23.70 -16.83
C ILE A 437 -15.64 -22.47 -16.93
N ALA A 438 -15.43 -21.50 -16.05
CA ALA A 438 -16.18 -20.25 -16.14
C ALA A 438 -15.71 -19.48 -17.38
N GLN A 439 -16.61 -19.27 -18.34
CA GLN A 439 -16.34 -18.43 -19.53
C GLN A 439 -16.12 -16.96 -19.15
N ALA A 440 -16.50 -16.57 -17.92
CA ALA A 440 -16.47 -15.21 -17.44
C ALA A 440 -16.28 -15.13 -15.93
N GLU A 441 -15.52 -14.14 -15.48
CA GLU A 441 -15.53 -13.76 -14.07
C GLU A 441 -16.84 -13.01 -13.78
N SER A 442 -17.53 -13.43 -12.72
CA SER A 442 -18.73 -12.74 -12.28
C SER A 442 -18.78 -12.65 -10.77
N HIS A 443 -19.34 -11.56 -10.29
CA HIS A 443 -19.62 -11.33 -8.89
C HIS A 443 -21.09 -11.00 -8.73
N SER A 444 -21.77 -11.62 -7.76
CA SER A 444 -23.20 -11.43 -7.51
C SER A 444 -23.44 -11.28 -6.01
N SER A 445 -24.15 -10.22 -5.65
CA SER A 445 -24.64 -9.92 -4.30
C SER A 445 -26.01 -9.26 -4.38
N VAL A 446 -26.61 -8.93 -3.24
CA VAL A 446 -27.88 -8.18 -3.20
C VAL A 446 -27.76 -6.76 -3.79
N CYS A 447 -26.54 -6.22 -3.90
CA CYS A 447 -26.29 -4.92 -4.53
C CYS A 447 -26.23 -5.00 -6.07
N GLY A 448 -26.16 -6.20 -6.65
CA GLY A 448 -26.13 -6.38 -8.10
C GLY A 448 -25.17 -7.45 -8.59
N ILE A 449 -24.94 -7.44 -9.90
CA ILE A 449 -24.01 -8.34 -10.59
C ILE A 449 -22.99 -7.54 -11.40
N THR A 450 -21.72 -7.95 -11.32
CA THR A 450 -20.66 -7.48 -12.21
C THR A 450 -20.13 -8.67 -12.99
N TYR A 451 -19.96 -8.50 -14.29
CA TYR A 451 -19.36 -9.50 -15.15
C TYR A 451 -18.15 -8.92 -15.88
N SER A 452 -17.09 -9.70 -16.03
CA SER A 452 -15.88 -9.33 -16.77
C SER A 452 -15.53 -10.41 -17.77
N PHE A 453 -15.38 -10.02 -19.05
CA PHE A 453 -15.15 -10.92 -20.18
C PHE A 453 -13.93 -10.50 -20.97
N SER A 454 -13.24 -11.49 -21.53
CA SER A 454 -12.23 -11.26 -22.56
C SER A 454 -12.85 -10.97 -23.94
N ASP A 455 -13.97 -11.59 -24.27
CA ASP A 455 -14.68 -11.41 -25.55
C ASP A 455 -16.08 -10.79 -25.36
N THR A 456 -16.23 -9.55 -25.81
CA THR A 456 -17.47 -8.76 -25.78
C THR A 456 -18.61 -9.39 -26.59
N ARG A 457 -18.34 -10.36 -27.48
CA ARG A 457 -19.38 -11.09 -28.23
C ARG A 457 -20.03 -12.20 -27.41
N SER A 458 -19.37 -12.67 -26.36
CA SER A 458 -19.81 -13.77 -25.49
C SER A 458 -20.54 -13.31 -24.21
N MET A 459 -21.03 -12.06 -24.19
CA MET A 459 -21.73 -11.50 -23.01
C MET A 459 -23.04 -12.27 -22.75
N PRO A 460 -23.31 -12.73 -21.53
CA PRO A 460 -24.50 -13.45 -21.17
C PRO A 460 -25.71 -12.51 -21.16
N THR A 461 -26.88 -13.12 -21.22
CA THR A 461 -28.13 -12.42 -20.98
C THR A 461 -28.13 -11.85 -19.55
N PRO A 462 -28.47 -10.56 -19.39
CA PRO A 462 -28.71 -9.96 -18.07
C PRO A 462 -29.68 -10.80 -17.22
N GLN A 463 -29.41 -10.94 -15.93
CA GLN A 463 -30.20 -11.77 -15.00
C GLN A 463 -31.05 -10.95 -14.03
N MET A 464 -30.61 -9.75 -13.67
CA MET A 464 -31.32 -8.85 -12.76
C MET A 464 -32.08 -7.75 -13.52
N VAL A 465 -31.54 -7.29 -14.65
CA VAL A 465 -32.14 -6.20 -15.42
C VAL A 465 -32.73 -6.74 -16.71
N ARG A 466 -34.02 -6.50 -16.93
CA ARG A 466 -34.68 -6.88 -18.17
C ARG A 466 -34.16 -6.01 -19.33
N PRO A 467 -33.82 -6.58 -20.50
CA PRO A 467 -33.46 -5.77 -21.67
C PRO A 467 -34.59 -4.83 -22.07
N LEU A 468 -34.27 -3.61 -22.52
CA LEU A 468 -35.26 -2.57 -22.85
C LEU A 468 -36.38 -3.06 -23.77
N ARG A 469 -36.04 -3.84 -24.81
CA ARG A 469 -37.01 -4.44 -25.74
C ARG A 469 -38.06 -5.34 -25.09
N ASP A 470 -37.77 -5.88 -23.91
CA ASP A 470 -38.64 -6.79 -23.16
C ASP A 470 -39.37 -6.06 -22.01
N CYS A 471 -39.02 -4.80 -21.75
CA CYS A 471 -39.67 -3.94 -20.76
C CYS A 471 -41.06 -3.50 -21.23
N LEU A 472 -41.98 -3.34 -20.28
CA LEU A 472 -43.33 -2.84 -20.57
C LEU A 472 -43.26 -1.38 -21.05
N SER A 473 -44.12 -1.01 -21.99
CA SER A 473 -44.23 0.37 -22.48
C SER A 473 -44.99 1.30 -21.52
N VAL A 474 -45.66 0.73 -20.52
CA VAL A 474 -46.42 1.48 -19.52
C VAL A 474 -45.47 1.88 -18.39
N PRO A 475 -45.34 3.18 -18.07
CA PRO A 475 -44.47 3.64 -17.00
C PRO A 475 -44.93 3.12 -15.64
N GLU A 476 -43.98 2.82 -14.77
CA GLU A 476 -44.23 2.45 -13.39
C GLU A 476 -43.90 3.60 -12.43
N PHE A 477 -44.83 3.94 -11.55
CA PHE A 477 -44.65 5.00 -10.57
C PHE A 477 -44.18 4.43 -9.24
N CYS A 478 -43.09 4.98 -8.70
CA CYS A 478 -42.54 4.55 -7.41
C CYS A 478 -42.36 5.73 -6.45
N SER A 479 -42.75 5.52 -5.19
CA SER A 479 -42.55 6.48 -4.10
C SER A 479 -41.52 5.95 -3.10
N LEU A 480 -40.48 6.75 -2.84
CA LEU A 480 -39.35 6.41 -1.98
C LEU A 480 -39.25 7.40 -0.82
N THR A 481 -39.32 6.92 0.41
CA THR A 481 -39.13 7.75 1.60
C THR A 481 -37.70 7.60 2.11
N PHE A 482 -36.99 8.71 2.26
CA PHE A 482 -35.65 8.76 2.83
C PHE A 482 -35.66 9.40 4.21
N ARG A 483 -34.88 8.83 5.13
CA ARG A 483 -34.55 9.38 6.46
C ARG A 483 -33.04 9.31 6.65
N SER A 484 -32.42 10.44 6.95
CA SER A 484 -30.95 10.56 7.02
C SER A 484 -30.26 9.96 5.78
N ALA A 485 -30.77 10.28 4.59
CA ALA A 485 -30.37 9.74 3.29
C ALA A 485 -30.48 8.22 3.11
N ARG A 486 -31.19 7.52 3.99
CA ARG A 486 -31.47 6.08 3.88
C ARG A 486 -32.94 5.85 3.54
N CYS A 487 -33.20 5.09 2.49
CA CYS A 487 -34.55 4.68 2.10
C CYS A 487 -35.17 3.78 3.18
N THR A 488 -36.26 4.26 3.79
CA THR A 488 -37.02 3.55 4.84
C THR A 488 -38.35 3.00 4.34
N ASN A 489 -38.88 3.53 3.24
CA ASN A 489 -40.12 3.04 2.64
C ASN A 489 -40.04 3.01 1.12
N ILE A 490 -40.60 1.97 0.51
CA ILE A 490 -40.84 1.87 -0.93
C ILE A 490 -42.33 1.61 -1.13
N ASN A 491 -43.01 2.46 -1.91
CA ASN A 491 -44.45 2.41 -2.14
C ASN A 491 -45.25 2.29 -0.83
N ARG A 492 -44.89 3.15 0.15
CA ARG A 492 -45.48 3.24 1.50
C ARG A 492 -45.25 2.02 2.42
N LYS A 493 -44.61 0.96 1.94
CA LYS A 493 -44.22 -0.18 2.77
C LYS A 493 -42.91 0.13 3.49
N GLU A 494 -42.88 0.01 4.82
CA GLU A 494 -41.64 0.07 5.59
C GLU A 494 -40.71 -1.08 5.24
N VAL A 495 -39.42 -0.78 5.08
CA VAL A 495 -38.41 -1.73 4.63
C VAL A 495 -37.12 -1.59 5.43
N THR A 496 -36.50 -2.73 5.73
CA THR A 496 -35.08 -2.75 6.15
C THR A 496 -34.18 -2.49 4.93
N PRO A 497 -32.89 -2.14 5.12
CA PRO A 497 -31.96 -1.96 3.99
C PRO A 497 -31.91 -3.17 3.04
N LEU A 498 -31.94 -4.39 3.58
CA LEU A 498 -31.98 -5.60 2.77
C LEU A 498 -33.27 -5.68 1.93
N GLN A 499 -34.43 -5.47 2.55
CA GLN A 499 -35.73 -5.49 1.86
C GLN A 499 -35.83 -4.38 0.82
N ALA A 500 -35.29 -3.20 1.13
CA ALA A 500 -35.28 -2.05 0.24
C ALA A 500 -34.49 -2.35 -1.03
N LEU A 501 -33.28 -2.91 -0.92
CA LEU A 501 -32.48 -3.31 -2.09
C LEU A 501 -33.15 -4.43 -2.89
N GLN A 502 -33.75 -5.42 -2.22
CA GLN A 502 -34.48 -6.49 -2.91
C GLN A 502 -35.67 -5.95 -3.71
N MET A 503 -36.53 -5.14 -3.08
CA MET A 503 -37.66 -4.50 -3.75
C MET A 503 -37.21 -3.55 -4.87
N ALA A 504 -36.17 -2.75 -4.63
CA ALA A 504 -35.63 -1.85 -5.64
C ALA A 504 -35.03 -2.63 -6.83
N ASN A 505 -34.34 -3.76 -6.59
CA ASN A 505 -33.84 -4.62 -7.65
C ASN A 505 -34.98 -5.18 -8.52
N GLU A 506 -36.08 -5.62 -7.90
CA GLU A 506 -37.25 -6.14 -8.63
C GLU A 506 -37.92 -5.04 -9.48
N ILE A 507 -38.20 -3.90 -8.86
CA ILE A 507 -38.90 -2.77 -9.49
C ILE A 507 -38.04 -2.14 -10.59
N ALA A 508 -36.78 -1.81 -10.30
CA ALA A 508 -35.90 -1.19 -11.28
C ALA A 508 -35.46 -2.18 -12.37
N GLY A 509 -35.21 -3.44 -12.00
CA GLY A 509 -34.81 -4.49 -12.92
C GLY A 509 -35.85 -4.78 -14.00
N ARG A 510 -37.14 -4.85 -13.65
CA ARG A 510 -38.22 -5.06 -14.65
C ARG A 510 -38.44 -3.87 -15.58
N ASN A 511 -38.06 -2.67 -15.14
CA ASN A 511 -38.10 -1.44 -15.93
C ASN A 511 -36.78 -1.16 -16.69
N GLY A 512 -35.83 -2.10 -16.69
CA GLY A 512 -34.62 -2.01 -17.50
C GLY A 512 -33.53 -1.07 -16.94
N ILE A 513 -33.64 -0.68 -15.68
CA ILE A 513 -32.75 0.31 -15.05
C ILE A 513 -31.49 -0.38 -14.50
N GLY A 514 -30.35 0.31 -14.61
CA GLY A 514 -29.09 -0.09 -13.96
C GLY A 514 -28.27 -1.13 -14.73
N LEU A 515 -28.56 -1.34 -16.02
CA LEU A 515 -27.76 -2.15 -16.93
C LEU A 515 -26.80 -1.27 -17.74
N VAL A 516 -25.49 -1.45 -17.53
CA VAL A 516 -24.45 -0.77 -18.32
C VAL A 516 -23.48 -1.79 -18.91
N ARG A 517 -23.08 -1.59 -20.16
CA ARG A 517 -22.06 -2.37 -20.86
C ARG A 517 -20.93 -1.45 -21.28
N THR A 518 -19.72 -1.73 -20.80
CA THR A 518 -18.54 -0.93 -21.13
C THR A 518 -17.84 -1.47 -22.39
N ARG A 519 -17.04 -0.62 -23.03
CA ARG A 519 -16.21 -1.02 -24.18
C ARG A 519 -15.09 -2.00 -23.79
N GLU A 520 -14.75 -2.06 -22.51
CA GLU A 520 -13.71 -2.93 -21.94
C GLU A 520 -14.18 -4.37 -21.68
N GLY A 521 -15.42 -4.72 -22.05
CA GLY A 521 -15.96 -6.06 -21.81
C GLY A 521 -16.43 -6.28 -20.38
N VAL A 522 -16.91 -5.23 -19.72
CA VAL A 522 -17.54 -5.31 -18.40
C VAL A 522 -19.03 -5.00 -18.52
N MET A 523 -19.86 -5.76 -17.79
CA MET A 523 -21.29 -5.47 -17.65
C MET A 523 -21.66 -5.34 -16.19
N TYR A 524 -22.38 -4.27 -15.89
CA TYR A 524 -22.90 -3.96 -14.56
C TYR A 524 -24.42 -4.08 -14.58
N GLU A 525 -24.96 -4.87 -13.66
CA GLU A 525 -26.39 -5.00 -13.38
C GLU A 525 -26.64 -4.57 -11.93
N THR A 526 -26.95 -3.30 -11.70
CA THR A 526 -27.15 -2.76 -10.34
C THR A 526 -28.48 -2.01 -10.16
N PRO A 527 -29.63 -2.63 -10.54
CA PRO A 527 -30.92 -1.94 -10.64
C PRO A 527 -31.32 -1.19 -9.37
N GLY A 528 -31.25 -1.86 -8.22
CA GLY A 528 -31.65 -1.27 -6.94
C GLY A 528 -30.72 -0.14 -6.50
N MET A 529 -29.41 -0.30 -6.67
CA MET A 529 -28.42 0.75 -6.35
C MET A 529 -28.65 1.99 -7.22
N THR A 530 -28.83 1.80 -8.53
CA THR A 530 -29.05 2.89 -9.49
C THR A 530 -30.35 3.65 -9.20
N MET A 531 -31.46 2.94 -8.96
CA MET A 531 -32.73 3.56 -8.65
C MET A 531 -32.67 4.39 -7.36
N LEU A 532 -32.10 3.81 -6.29
CA LEU A 532 -31.98 4.49 -5.01
C LEU A 532 -31.05 5.71 -5.10
N SER A 533 -29.93 5.59 -5.82
CA SER A 533 -28.97 6.69 -6.04
C SER A 533 -29.59 7.84 -6.84
N LYS A 534 -30.22 7.56 -7.99
CA LYS A 534 -30.89 8.58 -8.81
C LYS A 534 -31.99 9.30 -8.03
N ALA A 535 -32.80 8.57 -7.25
CA ALA A 535 -33.85 9.16 -6.44
C ALA A 535 -33.29 10.03 -5.30
N LEU A 536 -32.24 9.57 -4.61
CA LEU A 536 -31.61 10.30 -3.51
C LEU A 536 -30.94 11.59 -4.01
N ARG A 537 -30.39 11.59 -5.22
CA ARG A 537 -29.79 12.78 -5.85
C ARG A 537 -30.76 13.94 -5.95
N PHE A 538 -32.02 13.69 -6.34
CA PHE A 538 -33.06 14.73 -6.38
C PHE A 538 -33.31 15.36 -5.00
N LEU A 539 -33.13 14.59 -3.92
CA LEU A 539 -33.26 15.11 -2.56
C LEU A 539 -32.02 15.92 -2.14
N TYR A 540 -30.82 15.52 -2.55
CA TYR A 540 -29.60 16.32 -2.34
C TYR A 540 -29.65 17.68 -3.03
N ASP A 541 -30.19 17.75 -4.25
CA ASP A 541 -30.35 19.03 -4.98
C ASP A 541 -31.25 20.03 -4.24
N VAL A 542 -32.14 19.54 -3.36
CA VAL A 542 -33.04 20.36 -2.53
C VAL A 542 -32.45 20.65 -1.14
N CYS A 543 -31.73 19.67 -0.56
CA CYS A 543 -31.24 19.73 0.83
C CYS A 543 -29.84 20.33 0.97
N PHE A 544 -28.98 20.27 -0.05
CA PHE A 544 -27.64 20.83 0.03
C PHE A 544 -27.60 22.28 -0.43
N ASP A 545 -26.96 23.12 0.39
CA ASP A 545 -26.45 24.40 -0.09
C ASP A 545 -25.14 24.21 -0.87
N ARG A 546 -24.59 25.30 -1.40
CA ARG A 546 -23.35 25.25 -2.19
C ARG A 546 -22.17 24.68 -1.39
N GLY A 547 -22.02 25.08 -0.12
CA GLY A 547 -20.89 24.65 0.70
C GLY A 547 -20.97 23.16 1.06
N ALA A 548 -22.15 22.69 1.43
CA ALA A 548 -22.43 21.28 1.69
C ALA A 548 -22.20 20.44 0.42
N ALA A 549 -22.68 20.91 -0.74
CA ALA A 549 -22.48 20.22 -2.02
C ALA A 549 -20.99 20.15 -2.41
N ASP A 550 -20.22 21.21 -2.20
CA ASP A 550 -18.77 21.24 -2.49
C ASP A 550 -18.01 20.24 -1.60
N MET A 551 -18.28 20.24 -0.30
CA MET A 551 -17.66 19.30 0.64
C MET A 551 -18.10 17.86 0.40
N PHE A 552 -19.38 17.64 0.09
CA PHE A 552 -19.89 16.31 -0.25
C PHE A 552 -19.15 15.74 -1.47
N ARG A 553 -18.99 16.53 -2.54
CA ARG A 553 -18.25 16.12 -3.74
C ARG A 553 -16.80 15.75 -3.44
N LEU A 554 -16.13 16.52 -2.58
CA LEU A 554 -14.76 16.23 -2.15
C LEU A 554 -14.66 14.87 -1.44
N TYR A 555 -15.52 14.63 -0.44
CA TYR A 555 -15.49 13.38 0.32
C TYR A 555 -15.93 12.17 -0.49
N SER A 556 -16.98 12.32 -1.31
CA SER A 556 -17.48 11.29 -2.22
C SER A 556 -16.39 10.89 -3.23
N GLY A 557 -15.73 11.87 -3.87
CA GLY A 557 -14.64 11.61 -4.81
C GLY A 557 -13.45 10.90 -4.17
N HIS A 558 -13.07 11.29 -2.94
CA HIS A 558 -12.03 10.59 -2.18
C HIS A 558 -12.44 9.14 -1.90
N LEU A 559 -13.67 8.91 -1.40
CA LEU A 559 -14.17 7.57 -1.11
C LEU A 559 -14.18 6.68 -2.35
N ALA A 560 -14.67 7.18 -3.49
CA ALA A 560 -14.69 6.45 -4.76
C ALA A 560 -13.27 6.06 -5.21
N SER A 561 -12.32 6.99 -5.16
CA SER A 561 -10.91 6.72 -5.48
C SER A 561 -10.30 5.66 -4.56
N GLN A 562 -10.56 5.73 -3.25
CA GLN A 562 -10.08 4.73 -2.30
C GLN A 562 -10.78 3.37 -2.47
N LEU A 563 -12.05 3.34 -2.85
CA LEU A 563 -12.76 2.10 -3.12
C LEU A 563 -12.18 1.39 -4.36
N ALA A 564 -11.83 2.15 -5.41
CA ALA A 564 -11.16 1.62 -6.59
C ALA A 564 -9.84 0.91 -6.26
N THR A 565 -9.09 1.43 -5.29
CA THR A 565 -7.78 0.90 -4.82
C THR A 565 -7.89 -0.05 -3.62
N GLN A 566 -9.11 -0.45 -3.22
CA GLN A 566 -9.37 -1.32 -2.06
C GLN A 566 -8.95 -0.72 -0.71
N GLY A 567 -8.92 0.60 -0.60
CA GLY A 567 -8.61 1.37 0.61
C GLY A 567 -9.81 1.61 1.53
N LEU A 568 -10.91 0.86 1.41
CA LEU A 568 -12.11 1.09 2.22
C LEU A 568 -11.86 0.92 3.73
N MET A 569 -10.96 0.02 4.12
CA MET A 569 -10.57 -0.19 5.53
C MET A 569 -9.67 0.92 6.11
N GLU A 570 -9.12 1.80 5.27
CA GLU A 570 -8.18 2.82 5.72
C GLU A 570 -8.89 3.91 6.52
N ARG A 571 -8.23 4.40 7.58
CA ARG A 571 -8.83 5.36 8.51
C ARG A 571 -9.27 6.66 7.83
N HIS A 572 -8.51 7.15 6.86
CA HIS A 572 -8.88 8.35 6.10
C HIS A 572 -10.12 8.12 5.25
N THR A 573 -10.33 6.91 4.73
CA THR A 573 -11.50 6.56 3.92
C THR A 573 -12.74 6.46 4.80
N GLN A 574 -12.61 5.81 5.97
CA GLN A 574 -13.67 5.76 6.98
C GLN A 574 -14.02 7.15 7.51
N SER A 575 -13.03 8.03 7.69
CA SER A 575 -13.26 9.42 8.09
C SER A 575 -14.07 10.20 7.04
N ALA A 576 -13.81 9.99 5.75
CA ALA A 576 -14.59 10.62 4.69
C ALA A 576 -16.03 10.09 4.66
N LEU A 577 -16.22 8.78 4.85
CA LEU A 577 -17.56 8.20 4.95
C LEU A 577 -18.34 8.76 6.14
N GLU A 578 -17.70 8.95 7.30
CA GLU A 578 -18.34 9.56 8.47
C GLU A 578 -18.71 11.03 8.23
N ALA A 579 -17.84 11.79 7.54
CA ALA A 579 -18.15 13.16 7.15
C ALA A 579 -19.37 13.22 6.21
N ILE A 580 -19.51 12.26 5.29
CA ILE A 580 -20.69 12.13 4.44
C ILE A 580 -21.93 11.85 5.29
N ARG A 581 -21.89 10.88 6.21
CA ARG A 581 -23.01 10.58 7.12
C ARG A 581 -23.46 11.82 7.88
N TYR A 582 -22.51 12.63 8.33
CA TYR A 582 -22.81 13.89 9.01
C TYR A 582 -23.53 14.88 8.09
N LEU A 583 -23.01 15.12 6.88
CA LEU A 583 -23.62 16.03 5.90
C LEU A 583 -25.02 15.57 5.48
N THR A 584 -25.25 14.25 5.41
CA THR A 584 -26.52 13.67 4.96
C THR A 584 -27.51 13.38 6.09
N SER A 585 -27.14 13.64 7.35
CA SER A 585 -27.92 13.26 8.53
C SER A 585 -29.33 13.86 8.58
N GLU A 586 -29.53 15.03 7.97
CA GLU A 586 -30.82 15.74 7.93
C GLU A 586 -31.54 15.64 6.58
N VAL A 587 -31.03 14.80 5.67
CA VAL A 587 -31.63 14.58 4.36
C VAL A 587 -32.82 13.64 4.51
N ASP A 588 -33.97 14.25 4.82
CA ASP A 588 -35.26 13.58 4.98
C ASP A 588 -36.24 14.08 3.90
N GLY A 589 -36.96 13.16 3.25
CA GLY A 589 -37.97 13.51 2.26
C GLY A 589 -38.65 12.32 1.64
N VAL A 590 -39.63 12.57 0.78
CA VAL A 590 -40.27 11.58 -0.08
C VAL A 590 -40.02 11.99 -1.52
N VAL A 591 -39.49 11.08 -2.33
CA VAL A 591 -39.23 11.29 -3.75
C VAL A 591 -40.16 10.35 -4.53
N GLU A 592 -40.93 10.90 -5.45
CA GLU A 592 -41.70 10.13 -6.42
C GLU A 592 -41.02 10.20 -7.78
N VAL A 593 -40.86 9.03 -8.40
CA VAL A 593 -40.21 8.85 -9.68
C VAL A 593 -41.08 8.02 -10.61
N GLU A 594 -40.99 8.34 -11.90
CA GLU A 594 -41.48 7.49 -12.98
C GLU A 594 -40.30 6.62 -13.47
N LEU A 595 -40.53 5.32 -13.55
CA LEU A 595 -39.59 4.34 -14.06
C LEU A 595 -40.08 3.90 -15.43
N ASN A 596 -39.29 4.18 -16.46
CA ASN A 596 -39.72 3.95 -17.82
C ASN A 596 -38.52 3.63 -18.71
N GLN A 597 -38.51 2.43 -19.30
CA GLN A 597 -37.56 2.04 -20.36
C GLN A 597 -36.08 2.37 -20.04
N GLY A 598 -35.62 2.00 -18.84
CA GLY A 598 -34.25 2.20 -18.38
C GLY A 598 -33.97 3.53 -17.67
N GLU A 599 -34.93 4.46 -17.69
CA GLU A 599 -34.80 5.77 -17.06
C GLU A 599 -35.54 5.90 -15.73
N VAL A 600 -34.98 6.73 -14.86
CA VAL A 600 -35.58 7.16 -13.60
C VAL A 600 -35.88 8.65 -13.75
N ILE A 601 -37.14 8.97 -13.98
CA ILE A 601 -37.61 10.32 -14.30
C ILE A 601 -38.17 10.94 -13.02
N PHE A 602 -37.75 12.16 -12.72
CA PHE A 602 -38.23 12.91 -11.57
C PHE A 602 -39.69 13.33 -11.73
N LEU A 603 -40.53 13.11 -10.70
CA LEU A 603 -41.90 13.64 -10.66
C LEU A 603 -42.07 14.71 -9.59
N LYS A 604 -41.81 14.36 -8.33
CA LYS A 604 -41.92 15.32 -7.22
C LYS A 604 -41.09 14.93 -6.00
N VAL A 605 -40.67 15.94 -5.25
CA VAL A 605 -40.21 15.78 -3.86
C VAL A 605 -41.24 16.37 -2.92
N SER A 606 -41.57 15.67 -1.83
CA SER A 606 -42.45 16.15 -0.76
C SER A 606 -41.88 15.82 0.62
N HIS A 607 -42.47 16.42 1.67
CA HIS A 607 -42.10 16.18 3.07
C HIS A 607 -40.60 16.41 3.39
N VAL A 608 -39.95 17.35 2.70
CA VAL A 608 -38.55 17.70 2.96
C VAL A 608 -38.43 18.43 4.28
N ARG A 609 -37.65 17.90 5.22
CA ARG A 609 -37.55 18.48 6.58
C ARG A 609 -36.77 19.80 6.61
N LYS A 610 -35.66 19.89 5.86
CA LYS A 610 -34.76 21.04 5.83
C LYS A 610 -34.27 21.35 4.40
N PRO A 611 -35.07 22.02 3.57
CA PRO A 611 -34.62 22.45 2.25
C PRO A 611 -33.59 23.60 2.39
N ALA A 612 -32.45 23.51 1.69
CA ALA A 612 -31.40 24.53 1.70
C ALA A 612 -31.89 25.86 1.09
N LYS A 613 -32.63 25.74 -0.02
CA LYS A 613 -33.41 26.85 -0.55
C LYS A 613 -34.79 26.81 0.08
N LYS A 614 -35.00 27.61 1.14
CA LYS A 614 -36.34 28.21 1.30
C LYS A 614 -36.54 29.07 0.06
N ARG A 615 -36.99 28.49 -1.06
CA ARG A 615 -37.80 29.25 -2.01
C ARG A 615 -39.01 29.66 -1.19
N VAL A 616 -38.86 30.81 -0.50
CA VAL A 616 -39.97 31.66 -0.14
C VAL A 616 -40.57 31.97 -1.51
N ALA A 617 -41.47 31.10 -1.95
CA ALA A 617 -42.47 31.46 -2.92
C ALA A 617 -43.28 32.56 -2.22
N LYS A 618 -42.75 33.78 -2.24
CA LYS A 618 -43.59 34.93 -2.50
C LYS A 618 -44.25 34.53 -3.81
N LEU A 619 -45.50 34.11 -3.69
CA LEU A 619 -46.39 33.90 -4.81
C LEU A 619 -46.19 35.11 -5.73
N MET A 620 -45.46 34.89 -6.81
CA MET A 620 -45.32 35.87 -7.88
C MET A 620 -46.76 36.09 -8.34
N THR A 621 -47.20 37.34 -8.26
CA THR A 621 -48.55 37.75 -8.68
C THR A 621 -48.71 37.46 -10.17
N GLU A 622 -49.94 37.18 -10.62
CA GLU A 622 -50.24 36.77 -12.01
C GLU A 622 -49.58 37.67 -13.08
N GLU A 623 -49.36 38.96 -12.79
CA GLU A 623 -48.61 39.87 -13.69
C GLU A 623 -47.17 39.42 -13.99
N GLU A 624 -46.43 38.82 -13.04
CA GLU A 624 -45.05 38.40 -13.29
C GLU A 624 -44.95 37.05 -14.04
N LEU A 625 -46.06 36.31 -14.16
CA LEU A 625 -46.15 35.05 -14.91
C LEU A 625 -46.36 35.26 -16.40
N GLU A 626 -46.97 36.38 -16.81
CA GLU A 626 -47.16 36.72 -18.22
C GLU A 626 -45.86 37.14 -18.92
N ASP A 627 -44.91 37.74 -18.19
CA ASP A 627 -43.62 38.17 -18.78
C ASP A 627 -42.64 37.02 -19.08
N VAL A 628 -42.82 35.85 -18.45
CA VAL A 628 -41.91 34.70 -18.66
C VAL A 628 -42.31 33.85 -19.88
N PHE A 629 -43.57 33.95 -20.32
CA PHE A 629 -44.10 33.17 -21.45
C PHE A 629 -44.50 34.06 -22.63
N GLN A 630 -43.60 34.95 -23.08
CA GLN A 630 -43.71 35.45 -24.44
C GLN A 630 -43.20 34.37 -25.41
N PRO A 631 -44.03 33.84 -26.32
CA PRO A 631 -43.61 32.83 -27.29
C PRO A 631 -42.54 33.43 -28.20
N GLY A 632 -41.31 32.95 -28.06
CA GLY A 632 -40.18 33.34 -28.88
C GLY A 632 -40.48 33.15 -30.36
N ASN A 633 -40.24 34.20 -31.15
CA ASN A 633 -40.53 34.32 -32.56
C ASN A 633 -39.54 33.52 -33.45
N GLY A 634 -39.39 32.22 -33.21
CA GLY A 634 -38.90 31.23 -34.18
C GLY A 634 -37.51 31.44 -34.80
N SER A 635 -36.74 32.45 -34.40
CA SER A 635 -35.40 32.69 -34.91
C SER A 635 -34.38 31.96 -34.04
N PHE A 636 -34.04 30.74 -34.48
CA PHE A 636 -32.84 30.03 -34.05
C PHE A 636 -31.60 30.78 -34.57
N SER A 637 -31.21 31.85 -33.90
CA SER A 637 -29.88 32.46 -34.07
C SER A 637 -29.14 32.37 -32.75
N ASP A 638 -27.90 31.90 -32.84
CA ASP A 638 -26.87 31.93 -31.81
C ASP A 638 -26.82 30.73 -30.84
N VAL A 639 -26.55 29.55 -31.41
CA VAL A 639 -25.71 28.56 -30.73
C VAL A 639 -24.26 28.89 -31.06
N GLN A 640 -23.61 29.68 -30.21
CA GLN A 640 -22.15 29.70 -30.12
C GLN A 640 -21.76 28.76 -28.96
N TRP A 641 -20.95 27.76 -29.33
CA TRP A 641 -20.33 26.66 -28.57
C TRP A 641 -20.45 26.63 -27.05
#